data_AF-A0A3S0CPM9-F1
#
_entry.id   AF-A0A3S0CPM9-F1
#
_cell.length_a   1.000
_cell.length_b   1.000
_cell.length_c   1.000
_cell.angle_alpha   90.00
_cell.angle_beta   90.00
_cell.angle_gamma   90.00
#
_symmetry.space_group_name_H-M   'P 1'
#
loop_
_entity.id
_entity.type
_entity.pdbx_description
1 polymer ?
#
loop_
_entity_poly.entity_id
_entity_poly.type
_entity_poly.pdbx_seq_one_letter_code
_entity_poly.pdbx_strand_id
1 'polypeptide(L)'
;MSHAIPLPSDPSSSQVYPDWVQAHDPGAEPAARALFDALCAGARAAHAKPGAFLDAMQWQARRLPPPHLPWFWETVAHRLIAVHPRSAARAHTLARKAEHAHRLPADPDRHRANVLLHARHGALAAADLSGHQQWLAAVLEPAAAHEEFARVLAAWPAASADLPADLAARVRASARAAGAGTAEDARILGPLVAAARGRAVPDRLLLALAKLLAAHPPGDGLYVPLLDLFPESRGDAAPWLRLLRDSGAAAAAAAGRAVPEGGLADWLRRYARAYGHRKVAGGGVVRQPVPAELLELVPLFASRIKASGTPVRLHEDRHRHPGLDADLLDACLAAGIGVEDPGPAVRLEFWGDRSRRDLAALAADPVFGPRLEGTVHAGLRGAGTAITRLPENAGIAAEVHHRIEGLLDALRGGGLAAADEAVNELRELLDRPTATALDGIEEALAGIDLTGPLARALHAGLPEELGWPALDAAVAGFPPGETLQVTSTWPVLTVYGAGRAVAVDHAGERASCTFRVPAEALSHSVHHVGGDFLVAWSTDERTARGGHAFWASRPEDVFIPEHRSRLSPYGGFIHGGLGYHFESADGTGRHDGERVLRPGGREGIGGHDLMLADGQRLWSAPVFHADRRRAPVDPHTGVRSGDGPAPGIGAWGEAPDGWKDSENLRTLAALPEGAPPSPLGQDGRLAGCRVLHRTPWSGHSPREFRLESADGRRADYRTRTWGRRPWGVLALPAGGEDAVLVDEIAVRCHSAADNSLLWQVRGFPGAPGSDSRAATTAPT
;
A
#
# COMPACT_ATOMS: atom_id res chain seq x y z
N MET A 1 13.40 50.24 -51.76
CA MET A 1 13.11 48.81 -51.94
C MET A 1 13.22 48.15 -50.57
N SER A 2 12.09 47.84 -49.92
CA SER A 2 12.11 47.16 -48.62
C SER A 2 12.44 45.69 -48.89
N HIS A 3 13.61 45.23 -48.45
CA HIS A 3 13.99 43.83 -48.55
C HIS A 3 13.11 43.03 -47.58
N ALA A 4 12.03 42.44 -48.09
CA ALA A 4 11.21 41.50 -47.34
C ALA A 4 12.08 40.29 -46.97
N ILE A 5 12.36 40.13 -45.68
CA ILE A 5 13.11 38.98 -45.18
C ILE A 5 12.15 37.79 -45.18
N PRO A 6 12.40 36.72 -45.93
CA PRO A 6 11.49 35.57 -45.95
C PRO A 6 11.53 34.81 -44.63
N LEU A 7 10.44 34.09 -44.31
CA LEU A 7 10.48 33.07 -43.26
C LEU A 7 11.20 31.83 -43.79
N PRO A 8 11.97 31.12 -42.94
CA PRO A 8 12.70 29.94 -43.38
C PRO A 8 11.74 28.78 -43.68
N SER A 9 12.05 27.98 -44.70
CA SER A 9 11.33 26.74 -44.99
C SER A 9 11.56 25.66 -43.93
N ASP A 10 12.74 25.66 -43.31
CA ASP A 10 13.06 24.88 -42.11
C ASP A 10 13.39 25.84 -40.94
N PRO A 11 12.54 25.92 -39.90
CA PRO A 11 12.79 26.76 -38.72
C PRO A 11 14.15 26.50 -38.06
N SER A 12 14.65 25.27 -38.13
CA SER A 12 15.93 24.88 -37.53
C SER A 12 17.12 25.57 -38.20
N SER A 13 16.93 26.09 -39.42
CA SER A 13 17.94 26.78 -40.23
C SER A 13 17.84 28.31 -40.20
N SER A 14 16.87 28.88 -39.46
CA SER A 14 16.56 30.32 -39.46
C SER A 14 17.80 31.21 -39.27
N GLN A 15 17.98 32.20 -40.16
CA GLN A 15 18.98 33.28 -40.09
C GLN A 15 18.35 34.69 -40.10
N VAL A 16 17.06 34.75 -39.79
CA VAL A 16 16.22 35.95 -39.83
C VAL A 16 16.85 37.18 -39.15
N TYR A 17 17.54 37.02 -38.02
CA TYR A 17 18.21 38.13 -37.33
C TYR A 17 19.47 38.63 -38.06
N PRO A 18 20.48 37.78 -38.37
CA PRO A 18 21.59 38.16 -39.24
C PRO A 18 21.16 38.81 -40.56
N ASP A 19 20.18 38.22 -41.26
CA ASP A 19 19.68 38.74 -42.54
C ASP A 19 19.06 40.14 -42.38
N TRP A 20 18.39 40.39 -41.25
CA TRP A 20 17.82 41.70 -40.95
C TRP A 20 18.87 42.75 -40.66
N VAL A 21 19.87 42.40 -39.84
CA VAL A 21 20.98 43.31 -39.50
C VAL A 21 21.77 43.66 -40.76
N GLN A 22 22.08 42.69 -41.62
CA GLN A 22 22.80 42.95 -42.86
C GLN A 22 22.05 43.96 -43.76
N ALA A 23 20.72 43.88 -43.81
CA ALA A 23 19.89 44.75 -44.64
C ALA A 23 19.59 46.13 -44.03
N HIS A 24 19.55 46.26 -42.69
CA HIS A 24 19.04 47.47 -42.02
C HIS A 24 20.04 48.14 -41.05
N ASP A 25 21.07 47.43 -40.59
CA ASP A 25 22.15 47.95 -39.73
C ASP A 25 23.48 47.21 -39.99
N PRO A 26 24.09 47.39 -41.18
CA PRO A 26 25.30 46.66 -41.55
C PRO A 26 26.50 46.93 -40.62
N GLY A 27 26.51 48.07 -39.90
CA GLY A 27 27.54 48.39 -38.91
C GLY A 27 27.53 47.44 -37.70
N ALA A 28 26.39 46.82 -37.39
CA ALA A 28 26.25 45.85 -36.31
C ALA A 28 26.42 44.38 -36.76
N GLU A 29 26.68 44.11 -38.04
CA GLU A 29 26.75 42.76 -38.61
C GLU A 29 27.73 41.83 -37.87
N PRO A 30 28.99 42.22 -37.55
CA PRO A 30 29.92 41.34 -36.85
C PRO A 30 29.42 40.94 -35.45
N ALA A 31 28.80 41.88 -34.73
CA ALA A 31 28.26 41.63 -33.40
C ALA A 31 27.00 40.73 -33.46
N ALA A 32 26.14 40.95 -34.45
CA ALA A 32 24.96 40.12 -34.69
C ALA A 32 25.36 38.68 -35.08
N ARG A 33 26.40 38.51 -35.89
CA ARG A 33 26.92 37.19 -36.27
C ARG A 33 27.51 36.45 -35.07
N ALA A 34 28.31 37.12 -34.24
CA ALA A 34 28.85 36.52 -33.02
C ALA A 34 27.74 36.07 -32.05
N LEU A 35 26.68 36.87 -31.89
CA LEU A 35 25.52 36.52 -31.07
C LEU A 35 24.74 35.34 -31.67
N PHE A 36 24.59 35.30 -32.99
CA PHE A 36 23.96 34.19 -33.70
C PHE A 36 24.76 32.88 -33.62
N ASP A 37 26.09 32.95 -33.69
CA ASP A 37 26.96 31.79 -33.49
C ASP A 37 26.86 31.26 -32.05
N ALA A 38 26.78 32.16 -31.06
CA ALA A 38 26.53 31.79 -29.66
C ALA A 38 25.15 31.13 -29.46
N LEU A 39 24.11 31.62 -30.14
CA LEU A 39 22.80 31.00 -30.19
C LEU A 39 22.89 29.57 -30.75
N CYS A 40 23.54 29.39 -31.91
CA CYS A 40 23.68 28.09 -32.57
C CYS A 40 24.48 27.08 -31.73
N ALA A 41 25.57 27.52 -31.10
CA ALA A 41 26.36 26.70 -30.19
C ALA A 41 25.57 26.27 -28.95
N GLY A 42 24.79 27.20 -28.37
CA GLY A 42 23.97 26.95 -27.19
C GLY A 42 22.69 26.14 -27.45
N ALA A 43 22.17 26.14 -28.68
CA ALA A 43 20.93 25.45 -29.02
C ALA A 43 20.99 23.93 -28.76
N ARG A 44 22.18 23.30 -28.88
CA ARG A 44 22.37 21.88 -28.52
C ARG A 44 22.21 21.63 -27.03
N ALA A 45 22.63 22.56 -26.18
CA ALA A 45 22.48 22.48 -24.72
C ALA A 45 21.03 22.73 -24.25
N ALA A 46 20.21 23.38 -25.09
CA ALA A 46 18.79 23.64 -24.80
C ALA A 46 17.95 22.35 -24.72
N HIS A 47 18.41 21.23 -25.28
CA HIS A 47 17.74 19.93 -25.14
C HIS A 47 17.74 19.43 -23.69
N ALA A 48 18.84 19.61 -22.96
CA ALA A 48 18.97 19.18 -21.57
C ALA A 48 18.54 20.27 -20.56
N LYS A 49 18.80 21.56 -20.88
CA LYS A 49 18.55 22.69 -19.96
C LYS A 49 17.89 23.88 -20.68
N PRO A 50 16.64 23.73 -21.14
CA PRO A 50 15.95 24.76 -21.95
C PRO A 50 15.71 26.09 -21.20
N GLY A 51 15.51 26.03 -19.87
CA GLY A 51 15.33 27.23 -19.04
C GLY A 51 16.60 28.07 -18.94
N ALA A 52 17.72 27.45 -18.54
CA ALA A 52 19.01 28.11 -18.43
C ALA A 52 19.48 28.72 -19.76
N PHE A 53 19.21 28.03 -20.88
CA PHE A 53 19.48 28.56 -22.22
C PHE A 53 18.69 29.85 -22.50
N LEU A 54 17.37 29.85 -22.25
CA LEU A 54 16.54 31.03 -22.45
C LEU A 54 16.96 32.20 -21.55
N ASP A 55 17.37 31.93 -20.31
CA ASP A 55 17.84 32.97 -19.39
C ASP A 55 19.15 33.60 -19.87
N ALA A 56 20.07 32.80 -20.42
CA ALA A 56 21.29 33.29 -21.04
C ALA A 56 20.97 34.18 -22.27
N MET A 57 20.03 33.76 -23.13
CA MET A 57 19.60 34.57 -24.27
C MET A 57 18.92 35.87 -23.83
N GLN A 58 18.13 35.85 -22.75
CA GLN A 58 17.53 37.07 -22.21
C GLN A 58 18.58 38.06 -21.70
N TRP A 59 19.65 37.56 -21.08
CA TRP A 59 20.75 38.41 -20.65
C TRP A 59 21.46 39.07 -21.83
N GLN A 60 21.71 38.33 -22.91
CA GLN A 60 22.31 38.89 -24.13
C GLN A 60 21.39 39.91 -24.81
N ALA A 61 20.08 39.62 -24.88
CA ALA A 61 19.10 40.51 -25.51
C ALA A 61 19.03 41.89 -24.85
N ARG A 62 19.30 42.03 -23.55
CA ARG A 62 19.31 43.33 -22.84
C ARG A 62 20.33 44.33 -23.40
N ARG A 63 21.33 43.84 -24.13
CA ARG A 63 22.40 44.66 -24.72
C ARG A 63 22.07 45.08 -26.16
N LEU A 64 20.97 44.59 -26.73
CA LEU A 64 20.56 44.90 -28.10
C LEU A 64 19.73 46.18 -28.16
N PRO A 65 19.89 47.01 -29.21
CA PRO A 65 18.99 48.12 -29.47
C PRO A 65 17.54 47.65 -29.67
N PRO A 66 16.53 48.45 -29.31
CA PRO A 66 15.13 48.04 -29.42
C PRO A 66 14.70 47.48 -30.78
N PRO A 67 15.11 48.03 -31.94
CA PRO A 67 14.73 47.49 -33.26
C PRO A 67 15.25 46.06 -33.55
N HIS A 68 16.31 45.61 -32.86
CA HIS A 68 16.91 44.29 -33.07
C HIS A 68 16.16 43.18 -32.32
N LEU A 69 15.46 43.53 -31.24
CA LEU A 69 14.87 42.58 -30.30
C LEU A 69 13.85 41.64 -30.95
N PRO A 70 12.88 42.11 -31.78
CA PRO A 70 11.90 41.21 -32.39
C PRO A 70 12.57 40.15 -33.27
N TRP A 71 13.51 40.56 -34.12
CA TRP A 71 14.21 39.69 -35.06
C TRP A 71 15.12 38.67 -34.36
N PHE A 72 15.81 39.11 -33.31
CA PHE A 72 16.60 38.22 -32.45
C PHE A 72 15.71 37.16 -31.81
N TRP A 73 14.61 37.57 -31.17
CA TRP A 73 13.69 36.65 -30.49
C TRP A 73 12.96 35.72 -31.46
N GLU A 74 12.59 36.18 -32.66
CA GLU A 74 12.05 35.31 -33.72
C GLU A 74 13.07 34.23 -34.13
N THR A 75 14.35 34.60 -34.27
CA THR A 75 15.41 33.64 -34.60
C THR A 75 15.62 32.61 -33.49
N VAL A 76 15.62 33.05 -32.23
CA VAL A 76 15.66 32.15 -31.06
C VAL A 76 14.45 31.21 -31.07
N ALA A 77 13.26 31.74 -31.34
CA ALA A 77 12.02 30.98 -31.36
C ALA A 77 12.07 29.89 -32.42
N HIS A 78 12.41 30.22 -33.67
CA HIS A 78 12.54 29.26 -34.78
C HIS A 78 13.56 28.15 -34.47
N ARG A 79 14.73 28.51 -33.93
CA ARG A 79 15.79 27.53 -33.58
C ARG A 79 15.36 26.57 -32.48
N LEU A 80 14.45 27.00 -31.59
CA LEU A 80 13.94 26.18 -30.50
C LEU A 80 12.71 25.35 -30.88
N ILE A 81 12.05 25.61 -32.00
CA ILE A 81 10.80 24.93 -32.39
C ILE A 81 10.95 23.40 -32.35
N ALA A 82 12.02 22.87 -32.94
CA ALA A 82 12.27 21.42 -33.01
C ALA A 82 12.89 20.84 -31.72
N VAL A 83 13.41 21.68 -30.83
CA VAL A 83 14.16 21.26 -29.63
C VAL A 83 13.27 21.28 -28.39
N HIS A 84 12.57 22.38 -28.15
CA HIS A 84 11.72 22.57 -26.99
C HIS A 84 10.58 23.57 -27.29
N PRO A 85 9.42 23.10 -27.80
CA PRO A 85 8.30 23.95 -28.26
C PRO A 85 7.81 24.98 -27.23
N ARG A 86 7.81 24.64 -25.93
CA ARG A 86 7.42 25.60 -24.87
C ARG A 86 8.38 26.78 -24.76
N SER A 87 9.68 26.55 -24.94
CA SER A 87 10.68 27.61 -24.93
C SER A 87 10.62 28.44 -26.21
N ALA A 88 10.36 27.80 -27.35
CA ALA A 88 10.09 28.49 -28.60
C ALA A 88 8.87 29.41 -28.50
N ALA A 89 7.78 28.95 -27.88
CA ALA A 89 6.60 29.76 -27.59
C ALA A 89 6.94 30.99 -26.74
N ARG A 90 7.72 30.81 -25.67
CA ARG A 90 8.16 31.93 -24.82
C ARG A 90 9.03 32.94 -25.58
N ALA A 91 9.92 32.48 -26.45
CA ALA A 91 10.72 33.37 -27.31
C ALA A 91 9.83 34.13 -28.32
N HIS A 92 8.83 33.48 -28.90
CA HIS A 92 7.83 34.13 -29.75
C HIS A 92 7.08 35.25 -28.98
N THR A 93 6.61 34.97 -27.76
CA THR A 93 5.99 35.98 -26.89
C THR A 93 6.93 37.17 -26.63
N LEU A 94 8.23 36.93 -26.44
CA LEU A 94 9.22 37.99 -26.21
C LEU A 94 9.42 38.87 -27.44
N ALA A 95 9.39 38.30 -28.66
CA ALA A 95 9.43 39.08 -29.90
C ALA A 95 8.25 40.04 -30.00
N ARG A 96 7.02 39.53 -29.77
CA ARG A 96 5.79 40.33 -29.80
C ARG A 96 5.74 41.39 -28.70
N LYS A 97 6.24 41.05 -27.50
CA LYS A 97 6.36 42.01 -26.40
C LYS A 97 7.33 43.14 -26.73
N ALA A 98 8.44 42.85 -27.41
CA ALA A 98 9.39 43.88 -27.83
C ALA A 98 8.78 44.84 -28.85
N GLU A 99 8.05 44.33 -29.85
CA GLU A 99 7.33 45.18 -30.83
C GLU A 99 6.34 46.12 -30.15
N HIS A 100 5.51 45.58 -29.25
CA HIS A 100 4.52 46.36 -28.54
C HIS A 100 5.15 47.39 -27.58
N ALA A 101 6.15 46.98 -26.78
CA ALA A 101 6.79 47.85 -25.79
C ALA A 101 7.53 49.04 -26.43
N HIS A 102 8.06 48.85 -27.64
CA HIS A 102 8.82 49.87 -28.35
C HIS A 102 8.07 50.48 -29.55
N ARG A 103 6.78 50.14 -29.74
CA ARG A 103 5.93 50.62 -30.85
C ARG A 103 6.59 50.45 -32.23
N LEU A 104 7.23 49.31 -32.44
CA LEU A 104 7.94 49.02 -33.69
C LEU A 104 6.94 48.67 -34.79
N PRO A 105 7.20 49.04 -36.06
CA PRO A 105 6.36 48.63 -37.17
C PRO A 105 6.45 47.11 -37.36
N ALA A 106 5.29 46.45 -37.42
CA ALA A 106 5.18 45.02 -37.70
C ALA A 106 4.48 44.83 -39.05
N ASP A 107 5.08 44.03 -39.92
CA ASP A 107 4.47 43.60 -41.18
C ASP A 107 3.33 42.59 -40.88
N PRO A 108 2.07 42.92 -41.20
CA PRO A 108 0.93 42.03 -40.93
C PRO A 108 1.02 40.67 -41.62
N ASP A 109 1.57 40.60 -42.84
CA ASP A 109 1.67 39.36 -43.61
C ASP A 109 2.71 38.43 -43.00
N ARG A 110 3.87 39.00 -42.63
CA ARG A 110 4.91 38.29 -41.91
C ARG A 110 4.42 37.80 -40.55
N HIS A 111 3.71 38.65 -39.79
CA HIS A 111 3.17 38.27 -38.49
C HIS A 111 2.23 37.06 -38.59
N ARG A 112 1.28 37.08 -39.55
CA ARG A 112 0.36 35.96 -39.81
C ARG A 112 1.11 34.69 -40.18
N ALA A 113 2.06 34.78 -41.12
CA ALA A 113 2.85 33.63 -41.55
C ALA A 113 3.70 33.05 -40.41
N ASN A 114 4.26 33.90 -39.54
CA ASN A 114 5.06 33.46 -38.41
C ASN A 114 4.20 32.80 -37.31
N VAL A 115 3.02 33.34 -37.02
CA VAL A 115 2.08 32.70 -36.09
C VAL A 115 1.65 31.32 -36.60
N LEU A 116 1.34 31.19 -37.89
CA LEU A 116 0.99 29.91 -38.49
C LEU A 116 2.14 28.91 -38.42
N LEU A 117 3.39 29.35 -38.64
CA LEU A 117 4.58 28.53 -38.47
C LEU A 117 4.67 27.98 -37.04
N HIS A 118 4.55 28.85 -36.04
CA HIS A 118 4.57 28.45 -34.64
C HIS A 118 3.42 27.51 -34.27
N ALA A 119 2.21 27.78 -34.79
CA ALA A 119 1.04 26.93 -34.60
C ALA A 119 1.28 25.53 -35.14
N ARG A 120 1.81 25.37 -36.36
CA ARG A 120 2.12 24.06 -37.00
C ARG A 120 3.02 23.14 -36.15
N HIS A 121 3.84 23.73 -35.29
CA HIS A 121 4.74 22.98 -34.42
C HIS A 121 4.30 22.91 -32.96
N GLY A 122 3.11 23.45 -32.63
CA GLY A 122 2.63 23.56 -31.24
C GLY A 122 3.52 24.43 -30.36
N ALA A 123 4.24 25.37 -30.98
CA ALA A 123 5.18 26.28 -30.34
C ALA A 123 4.55 27.67 -30.14
N LEU A 124 3.26 27.72 -29.82
CA LEU A 124 2.54 28.96 -29.55
C LEU A 124 1.89 28.91 -28.16
N ALA A 125 2.02 29.99 -27.39
CA ALA A 125 1.44 30.05 -26.05
C ALA A 125 -0.07 30.33 -26.12
N ALA A 126 -0.81 29.88 -25.10
CA ALA A 126 -2.25 30.16 -24.98
C ALA A 126 -2.58 31.67 -25.01
N ALA A 127 -1.73 32.49 -24.39
CA ALA A 127 -1.87 33.94 -24.40
C ALA A 127 -1.59 34.55 -25.78
N ASP A 128 -0.65 34.00 -26.54
CA ASP A 128 -0.34 34.48 -27.90
C ASP A 128 -1.46 34.11 -28.87
N LEU A 129 -2.06 32.92 -28.76
CA LEU A 129 -3.26 32.55 -29.52
C LEU A 129 -4.43 33.51 -29.24
N SER A 130 -4.60 33.87 -27.97
CA SER A 130 -5.62 34.81 -27.50
C SER A 130 -5.40 36.22 -28.06
N GLY A 131 -4.16 36.72 -28.00
CA GLY A 131 -3.79 38.03 -28.54
C GLY A 131 -3.88 38.06 -30.06
N HIS A 132 -3.52 36.97 -30.74
CA HIS A 132 -3.60 36.87 -32.20
C HIS A 132 -5.04 36.98 -32.72
N GLN A 133 -6.01 36.35 -32.07
CA GLN A 133 -7.43 36.50 -32.44
C GLN A 133 -7.90 37.95 -32.34
N GLN A 134 -7.52 38.67 -31.28
CA GLN A 134 -7.87 40.07 -31.10
C GLN A 134 -7.18 40.97 -32.12
N TRP A 135 -5.91 40.70 -32.41
CA TRP A 135 -5.15 41.41 -33.43
C TRP A 135 -5.75 41.20 -34.82
N LEU A 136 -6.12 39.98 -35.21
CA LEU A 136 -6.80 39.69 -36.48
C LEU A 136 -8.10 40.49 -36.62
N ALA A 137 -8.89 40.57 -35.55
CA ALA A 137 -10.15 41.35 -35.53
C ALA A 137 -9.93 42.87 -35.65
N ALA A 138 -8.74 43.37 -35.33
CA ALA A 138 -8.41 44.79 -35.43
C ALA A 138 -7.83 45.18 -36.81
N VAL A 139 -7.26 44.23 -37.56
CA VAL A 139 -6.52 44.51 -38.80
C VAL A 139 -7.15 43.93 -40.06
N LEU A 140 -8.13 43.03 -39.94
CA LEU A 140 -8.84 42.41 -41.06
C LEU A 140 -10.36 42.56 -40.91
N GLU A 141 -11.07 42.49 -42.04
CA GLU A 141 -12.53 42.37 -42.06
C GLU A 141 -12.98 41.07 -41.35
N PRO A 142 -14.16 41.04 -40.70
CA PRO A 142 -14.56 39.96 -39.80
C PRO A 142 -14.51 38.55 -40.40
N ALA A 143 -14.91 38.38 -41.67
CA ALA A 143 -14.86 37.08 -42.36
C ALA A 143 -13.41 36.61 -42.58
N ALA A 144 -12.54 37.49 -43.07
CA ALA A 144 -11.12 37.19 -43.29
C ALA A 144 -10.39 36.92 -41.96
N ALA A 145 -10.73 37.67 -40.90
CA ALA A 145 -10.19 37.44 -39.56
C ALA A 145 -10.56 36.04 -39.02
N HIS A 146 -11.80 35.61 -39.25
CA HIS A 146 -12.27 34.29 -38.85
C HIS A 146 -11.60 33.16 -39.63
N GLU A 147 -11.49 33.28 -40.95
CA GLU A 147 -10.82 32.29 -41.79
C GLU A 147 -9.35 32.10 -41.40
N GLU A 148 -8.63 33.20 -41.15
CA GLU A 148 -7.24 33.12 -40.67
C GLU A 148 -7.14 32.48 -39.29
N PHE A 149 -8.03 32.83 -38.36
CA PHE A 149 -8.04 32.23 -37.03
C PHE A 149 -8.34 30.73 -37.08
N ALA A 150 -9.33 30.31 -37.89
CA ALA A 150 -9.64 28.90 -38.13
C ALA A 150 -8.46 28.16 -38.77
N ARG A 151 -7.73 28.79 -39.70
CA ARG A 151 -6.52 28.23 -40.32
C ARG A 151 -5.41 27.98 -39.30
N VAL A 152 -5.19 28.93 -38.38
CA VAL A 152 -4.22 28.77 -37.28
C VAL A 152 -4.62 27.62 -36.35
N LEU A 153 -5.90 27.53 -35.97
CA LEU A 153 -6.41 26.45 -35.12
C LEU A 153 -6.33 25.08 -35.79
N ALA A 154 -6.63 24.99 -37.08
CA ALA A 154 -6.53 23.74 -37.84
C ALA A 154 -5.07 23.27 -38.00
N ALA A 155 -4.14 24.22 -38.10
CA ALA A 155 -2.71 23.93 -38.14
C ALA A 155 -2.12 23.61 -36.75
N TRP A 156 -2.85 23.89 -35.66
CA TRP A 156 -2.37 23.67 -34.31
C TRP A 156 -2.43 22.18 -33.95
N PRO A 157 -1.29 21.49 -33.79
CA PRO A 157 -1.29 20.11 -33.34
C PRO A 157 -1.64 20.10 -31.86
N ALA A 158 -2.93 19.90 -31.55
CA ALA A 158 -3.39 19.74 -30.16
C ALA A 158 -2.66 18.60 -29.42
N ALA A 159 -2.03 17.68 -30.17
CA ALA A 159 -1.15 16.64 -29.65
C ALA A 159 0.13 17.16 -28.96
N SER A 160 0.58 18.40 -29.22
CA SER A 160 1.85 18.93 -28.69
C SER A 160 1.74 20.18 -27.80
N ALA A 161 0.55 20.76 -27.59
CA ALA A 161 0.36 21.95 -26.75
C ALA A 161 -0.94 21.94 -25.94
N ASP A 162 -0.93 22.59 -24.77
CA ASP A 162 -2.07 22.67 -23.85
C ASP A 162 -3.17 23.61 -24.42
N LEU A 163 -4.43 23.18 -24.37
CA LEU A 163 -5.56 23.96 -24.88
C LEU A 163 -6.02 25.05 -23.90
N PRO A 164 -6.24 26.31 -24.34
CA PRO A 164 -6.74 27.37 -23.48
C PRO A 164 -8.18 27.13 -22.98
N ALA A 165 -8.46 27.48 -21.72
CA ALA A 165 -9.78 27.31 -21.12
C ALA A 165 -10.87 28.21 -21.73
N ASP A 166 -10.48 29.34 -22.33
CA ASP A 166 -11.35 30.32 -22.98
C ASP A 166 -11.46 30.14 -24.50
N LEU A 167 -10.83 29.10 -25.07
CA LEU A 167 -10.78 28.82 -26.50
C LEU A 167 -12.18 28.79 -27.14
N ALA A 168 -13.15 28.12 -26.49
CA ALA A 168 -14.53 28.06 -26.99
C ALA A 168 -15.20 29.44 -27.08
N ALA A 169 -14.92 30.34 -26.13
CA ALA A 169 -15.46 31.69 -26.16
C ALA A 169 -14.85 32.52 -27.31
N ARG A 170 -13.57 32.29 -27.63
CA ARG A 170 -12.85 33.00 -28.69
C ARG A 170 -13.27 32.55 -30.09
N VAL A 171 -13.40 31.24 -30.30
CA VAL A 171 -13.93 30.70 -31.56
C VAL A 171 -15.33 31.26 -31.79
N ARG A 172 -16.19 31.25 -30.78
CA ARG A 172 -17.54 31.83 -30.85
C ARG A 172 -17.54 33.32 -31.18
N ALA A 173 -16.66 34.10 -30.55
CA ALA A 173 -16.57 35.53 -30.81
C ALA A 173 -16.15 35.82 -32.25
N SER A 174 -15.16 35.07 -32.75
CA SER A 174 -14.67 35.16 -34.13
C SER A 174 -15.74 34.72 -35.15
N ALA A 175 -16.38 33.57 -34.95
CA ALA A 175 -17.43 33.05 -35.82
C ALA A 175 -18.63 34.00 -35.90
N ARG A 176 -19.08 34.50 -34.74
CA ARG A 176 -20.19 35.47 -34.66
C ARG A 176 -19.87 36.77 -35.42
N ALA A 177 -18.66 37.29 -35.29
CA ALA A 177 -18.24 38.50 -36.00
C ALA A 177 -18.26 38.30 -37.53
N ALA A 178 -17.93 37.09 -38.00
CA ALA A 178 -18.02 36.70 -39.40
C ALA A 178 -19.45 36.33 -39.89
N GLY A 179 -20.46 36.44 -39.02
CA GLY A 179 -21.84 36.05 -39.35
C GLY A 179 -22.08 34.53 -39.35
N ALA A 180 -21.14 33.72 -38.88
CA ALA A 180 -21.28 32.28 -38.74
C ALA A 180 -22.02 31.88 -37.45
N GLY A 181 -22.73 30.75 -37.50
CA GLY A 181 -23.50 30.21 -36.38
C GLY A 181 -22.71 29.21 -35.52
N THR A 182 -23.34 28.66 -34.48
CA THR A 182 -22.73 27.70 -33.55
C THR A 182 -22.35 26.34 -34.18
N ALA A 183 -22.83 26.04 -35.39
CA ALA A 183 -22.39 24.89 -36.17
C ALA A 183 -20.91 25.04 -36.58
N GLU A 184 -20.46 26.26 -36.87
CA GLU A 184 -19.07 26.56 -37.20
C GLU A 184 -18.16 26.37 -35.97
N ASP A 185 -18.61 26.81 -34.79
CA ASP A 185 -17.91 26.55 -33.52
C ASP A 185 -17.66 25.04 -33.33
N ALA A 186 -18.68 24.21 -33.58
CA ALA A 186 -18.59 22.75 -33.44
C ALA A 186 -17.63 22.12 -34.47
N ARG A 187 -17.68 22.59 -35.73
CA ARG A 187 -16.81 22.15 -36.83
C ARG A 187 -15.33 22.39 -36.54
N ILE A 188 -15.00 23.49 -35.86
CA ILE A 188 -13.62 23.86 -35.50
C ILE A 188 -13.17 23.15 -34.21
N LEU A 189 -13.97 23.24 -33.14
CA LEU A 189 -13.57 22.78 -31.81
C LEU A 189 -13.59 21.25 -31.66
N GLY A 190 -14.49 20.55 -32.34
CA GLY A 190 -14.64 19.10 -32.24
C GLY A 190 -13.35 18.34 -32.59
N PRO A 191 -12.85 18.45 -33.84
CA PRO A 191 -11.61 17.80 -34.26
C PRO A 191 -10.39 18.25 -33.43
N LEU A 192 -10.33 19.54 -33.07
CA LEU A 192 -9.21 20.09 -32.30
C LEU A 192 -9.11 19.46 -30.89
N VAL A 193 -10.23 19.35 -30.18
CA VAL A 193 -10.25 18.72 -28.84
C VAL A 193 -10.03 17.22 -28.95
N ALA A 194 -10.62 16.54 -29.94
CA ALA A 194 -10.44 15.10 -30.12
C ALA A 194 -8.99 14.71 -30.47
N ALA A 195 -8.23 15.62 -31.08
CA ALA A 195 -6.80 15.43 -31.35
C ALA A 195 -5.89 15.64 -30.11
N ALA A 196 -6.43 16.08 -28.96
CA ALA A 196 -5.67 16.35 -27.73
C ALA A 196 -5.44 15.10 -26.86
N ARG A 197 -5.24 13.93 -27.49
CA ARG A 197 -5.11 12.63 -26.79
C ARG A 197 -4.00 12.66 -25.73
N GLY A 198 -4.35 12.28 -24.50
CA GLY A 198 -3.41 12.23 -23.37
C GLY A 198 -2.87 13.59 -22.92
N ARG A 199 -3.51 14.71 -23.32
CA ARG A 199 -3.17 16.06 -22.88
C ARG A 199 -4.19 16.61 -21.89
N ALA A 200 -3.78 17.65 -21.17
CA ALA A 200 -4.69 18.36 -20.28
C ALA A 200 -5.70 19.16 -21.12
N VAL A 201 -6.98 18.87 -20.94
CA VAL A 201 -8.08 19.62 -21.54
C VAL A 201 -8.88 20.27 -20.41
N PRO A 202 -9.02 21.60 -20.38
CA PRO A 202 -9.77 22.26 -19.31
C PRO A 202 -11.24 21.82 -19.27
N ASP A 203 -11.76 21.54 -18.06
CA ASP A 203 -13.16 21.15 -17.86
C ASP A 203 -14.15 22.14 -18.48
N ARG A 204 -13.86 23.45 -18.40
CA ARG A 204 -14.67 24.50 -19.03
C ARG A 204 -14.80 24.32 -20.54
N LEU A 205 -13.73 23.88 -21.21
CA LEU A 205 -13.72 23.62 -22.65
C LEU A 205 -14.51 22.35 -22.98
N LEU A 206 -14.33 21.28 -22.20
CA LEU A 206 -15.09 20.03 -22.36
C LEU A 206 -16.59 20.25 -22.20
N LEU A 207 -17.02 21.00 -21.18
CA LEU A 207 -18.43 21.31 -20.95
C LEU A 207 -19.02 22.21 -22.06
N ALA A 208 -18.26 23.20 -22.53
CA ALA A 208 -18.69 24.04 -23.64
C ALA A 208 -18.84 23.22 -24.94
N LEU A 209 -17.92 22.30 -25.20
CA LEU A 209 -17.98 21.41 -26.35
C LEU A 209 -19.12 20.40 -26.24
N ALA A 210 -19.39 19.84 -25.05
CA ALA A 210 -20.51 18.92 -24.83
C ALA A 210 -21.84 19.57 -25.25
N LYS A 211 -22.08 20.82 -24.82
CA LYS A 211 -23.27 21.58 -25.23
C LYS A 211 -23.33 21.86 -26.73
N LEU A 212 -22.18 22.13 -27.35
CA LEU A 212 -22.10 22.39 -28.80
C LEU A 212 -22.39 21.14 -29.63
N LEU A 213 -21.78 20.01 -29.29
CA LEU A 213 -21.98 18.75 -30.01
C LEU A 213 -23.34 18.11 -29.73
N ALA A 214 -23.98 18.43 -28.61
CA ALA A 214 -25.39 18.09 -28.38
C ALA A 214 -26.33 18.83 -29.36
N ALA A 215 -26.04 20.11 -29.64
CA ALA A 215 -26.83 20.91 -30.58
C ALA A 215 -26.49 20.62 -32.05
N HIS A 216 -25.23 20.26 -32.32
CA HIS A 216 -24.70 19.96 -33.64
C HIS A 216 -23.93 18.62 -33.60
N PRO A 217 -24.63 17.48 -33.65
CA PRO A 217 -24.00 16.16 -33.58
C PRO A 217 -22.91 16.00 -34.64
N PRO A 218 -21.71 15.54 -34.26
CA PRO A 218 -20.61 15.38 -35.21
C PRO A 218 -20.82 14.15 -36.11
N GLY A 219 -20.12 14.12 -37.24
CA GLY A 219 -20.07 12.92 -38.09
C GLY A 219 -19.29 11.76 -37.44
N ASP A 220 -19.53 10.55 -37.94
CA ASP A 220 -19.00 9.30 -37.37
C ASP A 220 -17.47 9.28 -37.21
N GLY A 221 -16.73 10.00 -38.06
CA GLY A 221 -15.28 10.12 -37.99
C GLY A 221 -14.74 10.76 -36.69
N LEU A 222 -15.58 11.44 -35.90
CA LEU A 222 -15.16 12.08 -34.66
C LEU A 222 -15.39 11.21 -33.41
N TYR A 223 -16.25 10.19 -33.47
CA TYR A 223 -16.62 9.42 -32.28
C TYR A 223 -15.47 8.62 -31.67
N VAL A 224 -14.68 7.92 -32.49
CA VAL A 224 -13.51 7.15 -32.01
C VAL A 224 -12.44 8.09 -31.40
N PRO A 225 -12.02 9.18 -32.07
CA PRO A 225 -11.13 10.17 -31.46
C PRO A 225 -11.61 10.74 -30.12
N LEU A 226 -12.92 10.98 -29.96
CA LEU A 226 -13.48 11.45 -28.68
C LEU A 226 -13.42 10.36 -27.58
N LEU A 227 -13.72 9.10 -27.92
CA LEU A 227 -13.64 7.95 -27.01
C LEU A 227 -12.19 7.65 -26.58
N ASP A 228 -11.22 7.87 -27.46
CA ASP A 228 -9.79 7.62 -27.20
C ASP A 228 -9.06 8.83 -26.62
N LEU A 229 -9.76 9.94 -26.35
CA LEU A 229 -9.16 11.19 -25.85
C LEU A 229 -8.40 11.03 -24.53
N PHE A 230 -9.00 10.35 -23.54
CA PHE A 230 -8.45 10.17 -22.18
C PHE A 230 -7.65 11.39 -21.67
N PRO A 231 -8.32 12.53 -21.42
CA PRO A 231 -7.62 13.76 -21.07
C PRO A 231 -6.89 13.64 -19.72
N GLU A 232 -5.73 14.27 -19.60
CA GLU A 232 -5.05 14.42 -18.31
C GLU A 232 -5.91 15.32 -17.41
N SER A 233 -6.50 14.71 -16.37
CA SER A 233 -7.38 15.39 -15.42
C SER A 233 -6.79 15.33 -14.01
N ARG A 234 -7.11 16.37 -13.22
CA ARG A 234 -6.85 16.37 -11.77
C ARG A 234 -7.95 15.66 -10.98
N GLY A 235 -9.11 15.44 -11.59
CA GLY A 235 -10.30 14.81 -11.01
C GLY A 235 -10.66 13.51 -11.71
N ASP A 236 -11.96 13.22 -11.76
CA ASP A 236 -12.58 11.98 -12.24
C ASP A 236 -12.91 11.99 -13.75
N ALA A 237 -12.54 13.06 -14.46
CA ALA A 237 -12.87 13.27 -15.87
C ALA A 237 -14.37 13.27 -16.19
N ALA A 238 -15.26 13.55 -15.23
CA ALA A 238 -16.71 13.65 -15.46
C ALA A 238 -17.09 14.58 -16.65
N PRO A 239 -16.46 15.75 -16.85
CA PRO A 239 -16.76 16.61 -18.01
C PRO A 239 -16.51 15.94 -19.38
N TRP A 240 -15.52 15.05 -19.47
CA TRP A 240 -15.27 14.29 -20.69
C TRP A 240 -16.31 13.19 -20.89
N LEU A 241 -16.73 12.51 -19.83
CA LEU A 241 -17.82 11.53 -19.91
C LEU A 241 -19.14 12.18 -20.36
N ARG A 242 -19.46 13.40 -19.86
CA ARG A 242 -20.59 14.20 -20.36
C ARG A 242 -20.45 14.50 -21.85
N LEU A 243 -19.27 14.89 -22.30
CA LEU A 243 -19.00 15.11 -23.73
C LEU A 243 -19.27 13.86 -24.56
N LEU A 244 -18.85 12.67 -24.10
CA LEU A 244 -19.12 11.40 -24.81
C LEU A 244 -20.61 11.08 -24.91
N ARG A 245 -21.34 11.29 -23.82
CA ARG A 245 -22.80 11.10 -23.78
C ARG A 245 -23.52 12.09 -24.70
N ASP A 246 -23.25 13.38 -24.49
CA ASP A 246 -24.00 14.48 -25.12
C ASP A 246 -23.66 14.64 -26.62
N SER A 247 -22.46 14.23 -27.06
CA SER A 247 -22.08 14.20 -28.49
C SER A 247 -22.63 12.99 -29.26
N GLY A 248 -23.22 12.01 -28.56
CA GLY A 248 -23.64 10.74 -29.17
C GLY A 248 -22.52 9.71 -29.38
N ALA A 249 -21.27 10.02 -29.02
CA ALA A 249 -20.15 9.09 -29.14
C ALA A 249 -20.35 7.81 -28.32
N ALA A 250 -20.90 7.93 -27.11
CA ALA A 250 -21.26 6.78 -26.27
C ALA A 250 -22.34 5.90 -26.93
N ALA A 251 -23.39 6.51 -27.48
CA ALA A 251 -24.44 5.79 -28.19
C ALA A 251 -23.90 5.10 -29.46
N ALA A 252 -23.01 5.76 -30.20
CA ALA A 252 -22.32 5.18 -31.35
C ALA A 252 -21.47 3.97 -30.94
N ALA A 253 -20.79 4.01 -29.79
CA ALA A 253 -20.00 2.90 -29.28
C ALA A 253 -20.85 1.70 -28.86
N ALA A 254 -21.96 1.94 -28.16
CA ALA A 254 -22.92 0.89 -27.80
C ALA A 254 -23.53 0.22 -29.04
N ALA A 255 -23.84 1.02 -30.06
CA ALA A 255 -24.32 0.54 -31.35
C ALA A 255 -23.21 -0.09 -32.22
N GLY A 256 -21.94 -0.04 -31.80
CA GLY A 256 -20.80 -0.58 -32.55
C GLY A 256 -20.42 0.19 -33.81
N ARG A 257 -20.93 1.40 -33.97
CA ARG A 257 -20.55 2.31 -35.06
C ARG A 257 -19.21 3.00 -34.79
N ALA A 258 -18.79 3.05 -33.53
CA ALA A 258 -17.49 3.56 -33.10
C ALA A 258 -16.84 2.57 -32.14
N VAL A 259 -15.68 2.01 -32.50
CA VAL A 259 -14.97 1.06 -31.65
C VAL A 259 -13.70 1.75 -31.14
N PRO A 260 -13.60 2.03 -29.82
CA PRO A 260 -12.38 2.61 -29.25
C PRO A 260 -11.21 1.63 -29.37
N GLU A 261 -9.99 2.16 -29.28
CA GLU A 261 -8.78 1.34 -29.32
C GLU A 261 -8.77 0.31 -28.17
N GLY A 262 -8.70 -0.98 -28.52
CA GLY A 262 -8.77 -2.09 -27.55
C GLY A 262 -10.20 -2.50 -27.14
N GLY A 263 -11.23 -1.80 -27.62
CA GLY A 263 -12.64 -2.09 -27.33
C GLY A 263 -13.12 -1.56 -25.97
N LEU A 264 -14.41 -1.74 -25.68
CA LEU A 264 -15.07 -1.12 -24.52
C LEU A 264 -14.64 -1.72 -23.16
N ALA A 265 -14.23 -2.99 -23.12
CA ALA A 265 -13.66 -3.60 -21.92
C ALA A 265 -12.31 -2.96 -21.55
N ASP A 266 -11.45 -2.74 -22.57
CA ASP A 266 -10.17 -2.06 -22.43
C ASP A 266 -10.36 -0.58 -22.05
N TRP A 267 -11.35 0.08 -22.65
CA TRP A 267 -11.73 1.45 -22.30
C TRP A 267 -12.11 1.60 -20.82
N LEU A 268 -12.91 0.67 -20.27
CA LEU A 268 -13.30 0.70 -18.86
C LEU A 268 -12.10 0.44 -17.93
N ARG A 269 -11.22 -0.50 -18.28
CA ARG A 269 -9.94 -0.71 -17.57
C ARG A 269 -9.07 0.55 -17.58
N ARG A 270 -8.89 1.19 -18.74
CA ARG A 270 -8.11 2.44 -18.88
C ARG A 270 -8.70 3.54 -18.00
N TYR A 271 -10.03 3.65 -17.93
CA TYR A 271 -10.70 4.62 -17.06
C TYR A 271 -10.36 4.37 -15.59
N ALA A 272 -10.61 3.14 -15.09
CA ALA A 272 -10.35 2.78 -13.70
C ALA A 272 -8.88 3.06 -13.31
N ARG A 273 -7.95 2.69 -14.21
CA ARG A 273 -6.51 2.92 -14.05
C ARG A 273 -6.13 4.41 -14.00
N ALA A 274 -6.77 5.24 -14.82
CA ALA A 274 -6.38 6.64 -14.99
C ALA A 274 -6.99 7.58 -13.94
N TYR A 275 -8.25 7.35 -13.55
CA TYR A 275 -9.08 8.32 -12.85
C TYR A 275 -9.53 7.89 -11.44
N GLY A 276 -9.08 6.73 -10.93
CA GLY A 276 -9.39 6.29 -9.56
C GLY A 276 -8.79 7.15 -8.43
N HIS A 277 -7.85 8.05 -8.75
CA HIS A 277 -7.13 8.87 -7.78
C HIS A 277 -7.05 10.34 -8.18
N ARG A 278 -7.16 11.24 -7.19
CA ARG A 278 -6.87 12.68 -7.32
C ARG A 278 -5.61 13.09 -6.56
N LYS A 279 -4.98 14.17 -7.01
CA LYS A 279 -3.88 14.82 -6.30
C LYS A 279 -4.42 15.70 -5.18
N VAL A 280 -3.73 15.72 -4.04
CA VAL A 280 -4.09 16.57 -2.87
C VAL A 280 -3.07 17.68 -2.63
N ALA A 281 -3.50 18.73 -1.93
CA ALA A 281 -2.63 19.81 -1.50
C ALA A 281 -1.54 19.26 -0.55
N GLY A 282 -0.27 19.63 -0.78
CA GLY A 282 0.87 19.12 -0.02
C GLY A 282 1.62 17.95 -0.66
N GLY A 283 1.15 17.45 -1.81
CA GLY A 283 1.76 16.31 -2.51
C GLY A 283 1.09 14.99 -2.15
N GLY A 284 1.16 14.01 -3.06
CA GLY A 284 0.50 12.71 -2.92
C GLY A 284 -0.82 12.58 -3.67
N VAL A 285 -1.41 11.38 -3.59
CA VAL A 285 -2.66 11.01 -4.24
C VAL A 285 -3.59 10.32 -3.25
N VAL A 286 -4.89 10.53 -3.41
CA VAL A 286 -5.94 9.86 -2.63
C VAL A 286 -6.98 9.30 -3.58
N ARG A 287 -7.60 8.16 -3.22
CA ARG A 287 -8.71 7.63 -4.00
C ARG A 287 -9.88 8.61 -4.02
N GLN A 288 -10.68 8.53 -5.07
CA GLN A 288 -11.91 9.30 -5.21
C GLN A 288 -13.05 8.42 -5.77
N PRO A 289 -14.32 8.73 -5.44
CA PRO A 289 -15.47 8.00 -5.99
C PRO A 289 -15.56 8.18 -7.50
N VAL A 290 -16.09 7.18 -8.19
CA VAL A 290 -16.45 7.33 -9.61
C VAL A 290 -17.61 8.31 -9.81
N PRO A 291 -17.64 9.03 -10.95
CA PRO A 291 -18.69 10.00 -11.24
C PRO A 291 -19.96 9.31 -11.74
N ALA A 292 -21.11 9.95 -11.56
CA ALA A 292 -22.42 9.41 -12.00
C ALA A 292 -22.44 9.12 -13.50
N GLU A 293 -21.76 9.96 -14.29
CA GLU A 293 -21.63 9.81 -15.73
C GLU A 293 -20.98 8.48 -16.14
N LEU A 294 -20.02 7.97 -15.36
CA LEU A 294 -19.45 6.66 -15.65
C LEU A 294 -20.48 5.56 -15.38
N LEU A 295 -21.19 5.66 -14.26
CA LEU A 295 -22.21 4.69 -13.85
C LEU A 295 -23.38 4.64 -14.83
N GLU A 296 -23.70 5.74 -15.52
CA GLU A 296 -24.67 5.79 -16.62
C GLU A 296 -24.17 5.09 -17.89
N LEU A 297 -22.87 5.17 -18.19
CA LEU A 297 -22.27 4.60 -19.40
C LEU A 297 -22.02 3.08 -19.31
N VAL A 298 -21.76 2.55 -18.12
CA VAL A 298 -21.54 1.11 -17.90
C VAL A 298 -22.69 0.23 -18.44
N PRO A 299 -23.97 0.44 -18.06
CA PRO A 299 -25.07 -0.37 -18.60
C PRO A 299 -25.25 -0.18 -20.10
N LEU A 300 -24.98 1.02 -20.63
CA LEU A 300 -25.03 1.31 -22.07
C LEU A 300 -23.99 0.49 -22.87
N PHE A 301 -22.80 0.26 -22.30
CA PHE A 301 -21.74 -0.52 -22.94
C PHE A 301 -21.82 -2.04 -22.70
N ALA A 302 -22.68 -2.47 -21.78
CA ALA A 302 -22.69 -3.84 -21.25
C ALA A 302 -22.81 -4.92 -22.32
N SER A 303 -23.73 -4.79 -23.27
CA SER A 303 -23.93 -5.79 -24.33
C SER A 303 -22.66 -6.01 -25.17
N ARG A 304 -21.90 -4.94 -25.44
CA ARG A 304 -20.65 -5.00 -26.21
C ARG A 304 -19.49 -5.55 -25.38
N ILE A 305 -19.42 -5.18 -24.11
CA ILE A 305 -18.41 -5.70 -23.19
C ILE A 305 -18.59 -7.21 -23.02
N LYS A 306 -19.83 -7.68 -22.79
CA LYS A 306 -20.16 -9.10 -22.69
C LYS A 306 -19.79 -9.89 -23.94
N ALA A 307 -20.02 -9.32 -25.12
CA ALA A 307 -19.65 -9.95 -26.38
C ALA A 307 -18.13 -10.17 -26.56
N SER A 308 -17.29 -9.47 -25.79
CA SER A 308 -15.84 -9.68 -25.83
C SER A 308 -15.36 -10.93 -25.07
N GLY A 309 -16.23 -11.53 -24.23
CA GLY A 309 -15.94 -12.74 -23.45
C GLY A 309 -14.82 -12.62 -22.42
N THR A 310 -14.22 -11.44 -22.25
CA THR A 310 -13.09 -11.22 -21.35
C THR A 310 -13.55 -10.46 -20.11
N PRO A 311 -13.30 -10.98 -18.89
CA PRO A 311 -13.55 -10.24 -17.66
C PRO A 311 -12.78 -8.91 -17.63
N VAL A 312 -13.43 -7.87 -17.13
CA VAL A 312 -12.82 -6.53 -17.04
C VAL A 312 -11.90 -6.46 -15.82
N ARG A 313 -10.70 -5.91 -16.01
CA ARG A 313 -9.77 -5.60 -14.92
C ARG A 313 -10.05 -4.20 -14.36
N LEU A 314 -10.74 -4.12 -13.23
CA LEU A 314 -11.05 -2.83 -12.59
C LEU A 314 -10.03 -2.43 -11.50
N HIS A 315 -9.16 -3.34 -11.10
CA HIS A 315 -8.24 -3.15 -9.99
C HIS A 315 -6.95 -2.40 -10.34
N GLU A 316 -6.63 -2.27 -11.64
CA GLU A 316 -5.40 -1.62 -12.10
C GLU A 316 -5.37 -0.13 -11.73
N ASP A 317 -4.18 0.39 -11.42
CA ASP A 317 -4.01 1.78 -11.00
C ASP A 317 -2.71 2.38 -11.55
N ARG A 318 -2.76 3.65 -12.01
CA ARG A 318 -1.58 4.33 -12.58
C ARG A 318 -0.49 4.68 -11.56
N HIS A 319 -0.83 4.75 -10.27
CA HIS A 319 0.07 5.08 -9.17
C HIS A 319 0.57 3.84 -8.40
N ARG A 320 0.32 2.63 -8.92
CA ARG A 320 0.68 1.34 -8.30
C ARG A 320 -0.04 1.09 -6.95
N HIS A 321 -1.24 1.65 -6.79
CA HIS A 321 -2.12 1.42 -5.65
C HIS A 321 -3.42 0.72 -6.09
N PRO A 322 -3.37 -0.59 -6.40
CA PRO A 322 -4.51 -1.32 -6.94
C PRO A 322 -5.66 -1.39 -5.92
N GLY A 323 -6.89 -1.39 -6.43
CA GLY A 323 -8.10 -1.38 -5.60
C GLY A 323 -9.37 -1.39 -6.45
N LEU A 324 -10.43 -1.99 -5.93
CA LEU A 324 -11.76 -2.03 -6.55
C LEU A 324 -12.61 -0.90 -5.98
N ASP A 325 -13.28 -0.14 -6.85
CA ASP A 325 -14.31 0.82 -6.44
C ASP A 325 -15.66 0.10 -6.32
N ALA A 326 -16.30 0.16 -5.15
CA ALA A 326 -17.53 -0.59 -4.90
C ALA A 326 -18.69 -0.21 -5.83
N ASP A 327 -18.87 1.09 -6.14
CA ASP A 327 -19.95 1.56 -7.02
C ASP A 327 -19.72 1.08 -8.46
N LEU A 328 -18.47 1.18 -8.94
CA LEU A 328 -18.14 0.72 -10.29
C LEU A 328 -18.27 -0.80 -10.43
N LEU A 329 -17.83 -1.54 -9.41
CA LEU A 329 -17.95 -3.00 -9.38
C LEU A 329 -19.44 -3.41 -9.37
N ASP A 330 -20.25 -2.81 -8.51
CA ASP A 330 -21.70 -3.04 -8.47
C ASP A 330 -22.38 -2.73 -9.81
N ALA A 331 -22.04 -1.61 -10.45
CA ALA A 331 -22.59 -1.27 -11.77
C ALA A 331 -22.24 -2.29 -12.86
N CYS A 332 -21.03 -2.87 -12.82
CA CYS A 332 -20.63 -3.92 -13.75
C CYS A 332 -21.42 -5.20 -13.50
N LEU A 333 -21.50 -5.64 -12.23
CA LEU A 333 -22.22 -6.86 -11.84
C LEU A 333 -23.72 -6.75 -12.14
N ALA A 334 -24.34 -5.61 -11.84
CA ALA A 334 -25.75 -5.32 -12.16
C ALA A 334 -26.03 -5.37 -13.67
N ALA A 335 -25.05 -5.02 -14.52
CA ALA A 335 -25.15 -5.09 -15.97
C ALA A 335 -24.78 -6.48 -16.56
N GLY A 336 -24.39 -7.43 -15.71
CA GLY A 336 -23.91 -8.76 -16.07
C GLY A 336 -22.52 -8.77 -16.72
N ILE A 337 -21.70 -7.75 -16.46
CA ILE A 337 -20.32 -7.66 -16.94
C ILE A 337 -19.43 -8.46 -15.98
N GLY A 338 -18.74 -9.49 -16.50
CA GLY A 338 -17.75 -10.23 -15.73
C GLY A 338 -16.56 -9.34 -15.34
N VAL A 339 -16.16 -9.38 -14.07
CA VAL A 339 -15.01 -8.66 -13.52
C VAL A 339 -13.99 -9.67 -13.00
N GLU A 340 -12.72 -9.45 -13.30
CA GLU A 340 -11.63 -10.29 -12.80
C GLU A 340 -11.48 -10.09 -11.29
N ASP A 341 -11.50 -11.18 -10.50
CA ASP A 341 -11.11 -11.13 -9.09
C ASP A 341 -9.58 -11.07 -8.97
N PRO A 342 -9.00 -9.93 -8.53
CA PRO A 342 -7.57 -9.81 -8.35
C PRO A 342 -7.03 -10.54 -7.10
N GLY A 343 -7.89 -11.27 -6.40
CA GLY A 343 -7.59 -11.93 -5.15
C GLY A 343 -7.65 -11.00 -3.94
N PRO A 344 -7.40 -11.55 -2.73
CA PRO A 344 -7.66 -10.86 -1.47
C PRO A 344 -6.69 -9.72 -1.17
N ALA A 345 -5.54 -9.64 -1.86
CA ALA A 345 -4.52 -8.62 -1.63
C ALA A 345 -4.93 -7.21 -2.09
N VAL A 346 -5.80 -7.15 -3.08
CA VAL A 346 -6.38 -5.89 -3.54
C VAL A 346 -7.53 -5.52 -2.60
N ARG A 347 -7.64 -4.24 -2.23
CA ARG A 347 -8.70 -3.75 -1.35
C ARG A 347 -9.96 -3.38 -2.13
N LEU A 348 -11.12 -3.48 -1.49
CA LEU A 348 -12.37 -2.89 -1.99
C LEU A 348 -12.56 -1.55 -1.27
N GLU A 349 -12.90 -0.51 -2.01
CA GLU A 349 -13.14 0.83 -1.50
C GLU A 349 -14.64 1.07 -1.41
N PHE A 350 -15.16 1.17 -0.18
CA PHE A 350 -16.55 1.53 0.11
C PHE A 350 -16.64 3.00 0.50
N TRP A 351 -17.56 3.75 -0.12
CA TRP A 351 -17.63 5.20 0.02
C TRP A 351 -18.58 5.69 1.12
N GLY A 352 -19.28 4.79 1.82
CA GLY A 352 -20.27 5.16 2.85
C GLY A 352 -21.39 6.00 2.24
N ASP A 353 -21.74 7.11 2.89
CA ASP A 353 -22.76 8.06 2.44
C ASP A 353 -22.43 8.72 1.08
N ARG A 354 -21.19 8.59 0.59
CA ARG A 354 -20.77 9.07 -0.74
C ARG A 354 -20.92 8.00 -1.83
N SER A 355 -21.28 6.77 -1.48
CA SER A 355 -21.61 5.72 -2.46
C SER A 355 -22.85 6.15 -3.24
N ARG A 356 -22.82 5.95 -4.55
CA ARG A 356 -23.88 6.40 -5.47
C ARG A 356 -24.86 5.28 -5.82
N ARG A 357 -24.64 4.08 -5.32
CA ARG A 357 -25.43 2.88 -5.60
C ARG A 357 -25.82 2.18 -4.29
N ASP A 358 -26.86 1.35 -4.37
CA ASP A 358 -27.34 0.52 -3.26
C ASP A 358 -26.43 -0.70 -2.97
N LEU A 359 -25.50 -0.98 -3.88
CA LEU A 359 -24.55 -2.09 -3.83
C LEU A 359 -25.23 -3.47 -3.79
N ALA A 360 -26.47 -3.58 -4.27
CA ALA A 360 -27.25 -4.82 -4.19
C ALA A 360 -26.68 -5.94 -5.07
N ALA A 361 -26.20 -5.63 -6.28
CA ALA A 361 -25.63 -6.62 -7.19
C ALA A 361 -24.25 -7.09 -6.71
N LEU A 362 -23.46 -6.18 -6.13
CA LEU A 362 -22.18 -6.50 -5.49
C LEU A 362 -22.38 -7.36 -4.25
N ALA A 363 -23.35 -7.03 -3.40
CA ALA A 363 -23.64 -7.80 -2.19
C ALA A 363 -24.16 -9.21 -2.51
N ALA A 364 -24.89 -9.39 -3.62
CA ALA A 364 -25.40 -10.68 -4.05
C ALA A 364 -24.36 -11.55 -4.80
N ASP A 365 -23.19 -11.00 -5.13
CA ASP A 365 -22.15 -11.73 -5.84
C ASP A 365 -21.41 -12.71 -4.90
N PRO A 366 -21.25 -13.99 -5.26
CA PRO A 366 -20.67 -14.99 -4.37
C PRO A 366 -19.17 -14.79 -4.08
N VAL A 367 -18.45 -14.06 -4.92
CA VAL A 367 -17.02 -13.79 -4.74
C VAL A 367 -16.80 -12.46 -4.03
N PHE A 368 -17.51 -11.42 -4.47
CA PHE A 368 -17.30 -10.06 -4.00
C PHE A 368 -18.23 -9.63 -2.85
N GLY A 369 -19.36 -10.31 -2.64
CA GLY A 369 -20.31 -10.05 -1.55
C GLY A 369 -19.67 -10.16 -0.16
N PRO A 370 -18.99 -11.28 0.18
CA PRO A 370 -18.27 -11.41 1.45
C PRO A 370 -17.19 -10.33 1.64
N ARG A 371 -16.57 -9.87 0.56
CA ARG A 371 -15.57 -8.80 0.57
C ARG A 371 -16.20 -7.43 0.82
N LEU A 372 -17.40 -7.18 0.32
CA LEU A 372 -18.17 -5.98 0.64
C LEU A 372 -18.55 -5.97 2.11
N GLU A 373 -19.17 -7.04 2.62
CA GLU A 373 -19.56 -7.16 4.04
C GLU A 373 -18.36 -6.89 4.95
N GLY A 374 -17.24 -7.57 4.71
CA GLY A 374 -16.05 -7.41 5.53
C GLY A 374 -15.44 -6.00 5.46
N THR A 375 -15.51 -5.34 4.31
CA THR A 375 -15.03 -3.95 4.13
C THR A 375 -15.92 -2.97 4.89
N VAL A 376 -17.24 -3.12 4.80
CA VAL A 376 -18.21 -2.26 5.49
C VAL A 376 -18.10 -2.46 7.00
N HIS A 377 -18.06 -3.72 7.45
CA HIS A 377 -17.91 -4.08 8.86
C HIS A 377 -16.61 -3.52 9.48
N ALA A 378 -15.47 -3.67 8.80
CA ALA A 378 -14.19 -3.12 9.27
C ALA A 378 -14.17 -1.58 9.38
N GLY A 379 -15.07 -0.88 8.68
CA GLY A 379 -15.21 0.58 8.73
C GLY A 379 -16.13 1.08 9.85
N LEU A 380 -16.80 0.19 10.59
CA LEU A 380 -17.69 0.57 11.69
C LEU A 380 -16.90 1.15 12.86
N ARG A 381 -17.52 2.09 13.57
CA ARG A 381 -17.01 2.66 14.82
C ARG A 381 -18.02 2.37 15.92
N GLY A 382 -17.89 1.22 16.57
CA GLY A 382 -18.81 0.74 17.60
C GLY A 382 -19.44 -0.61 17.26
N ALA A 383 -20.47 -0.98 18.03
CA ALA A 383 -21.23 -2.21 17.87
C ALA A 383 -22.10 -2.20 16.58
N GLY A 384 -22.49 -3.39 16.13
CA GLY A 384 -23.35 -3.63 14.98
C GLY A 384 -22.64 -4.33 13.83
N THR A 385 -23.33 -4.40 12.70
CA THR A 385 -22.86 -5.12 11.50
C THR A 385 -22.91 -4.23 10.27
N ALA A 386 -22.53 -4.80 9.11
CA ALA A 386 -22.68 -4.10 7.84
C ALA A 386 -24.14 -3.67 7.55
N ILE A 387 -25.14 -4.34 8.13
CA ILE A 387 -26.57 -3.98 8.04
C ILE A 387 -26.80 -2.54 8.53
N THR A 388 -26.08 -2.10 9.57
CA THR A 388 -26.21 -0.74 10.10
C THR A 388 -25.82 0.34 9.08
N ARG A 389 -24.95 0.01 8.11
CA ARG A 389 -24.50 0.93 7.05
C ARG A 389 -25.21 0.74 5.72
N LEU A 390 -25.67 -0.47 5.45
CA LEU A 390 -26.40 -0.85 4.24
C LEU A 390 -27.70 -1.54 4.65
N PRO A 391 -28.66 -0.80 5.26
CA PRO A 391 -29.95 -1.36 5.61
C PRO A 391 -30.70 -1.80 4.34
N GLU A 392 -31.58 -2.80 4.48
CA GLU A 392 -32.42 -3.33 3.40
C GLU A 392 -31.66 -3.98 2.22
N ASN A 393 -30.33 -4.16 2.34
CA ASN A 393 -29.54 -4.92 1.37
C ASN A 393 -29.55 -6.42 1.72
N ALA A 394 -30.31 -7.21 0.97
CA ALA A 394 -30.48 -8.65 1.23
C ALA A 394 -29.17 -9.45 1.12
N GLY A 395 -28.24 -9.06 0.24
CA GLY A 395 -26.92 -9.71 0.13
C GLY A 395 -26.08 -9.46 1.38
N ILE A 396 -26.10 -8.24 1.91
CA ILE A 396 -25.44 -7.92 3.19
C ILE A 396 -26.10 -8.67 4.35
N ALA A 397 -27.42 -8.73 4.40
CA ALA A 397 -28.13 -9.47 5.44
C ALA A 397 -27.78 -10.97 5.40
N ALA A 398 -27.67 -11.57 4.21
CA ALA A 398 -27.26 -12.97 4.04
C ALA A 398 -25.82 -13.22 4.51
N GLU A 399 -24.87 -12.35 4.16
CA GLU A 399 -23.47 -12.48 4.61
C GLU A 399 -23.33 -12.27 6.13
N VAL A 400 -24.08 -11.34 6.70
CA VAL A 400 -24.12 -11.12 8.16
C VAL A 400 -24.77 -12.31 8.87
N HIS A 401 -25.85 -12.88 8.30
CA HIS A 401 -26.45 -14.11 8.82
C HIS A 401 -25.44 -15.26 8.80
N HIS A 402 -24.71 -15.44 7.69
CA HIS A 402 -23.67 -16.47 7.59
C HIS A 402 -22.57 -16.29 8.65
N ARG A 403 -22.12 -15.05 8.91
CA ARG A 403 -21.18 -14.75 9.99
C ARG A 403 -21.73 -15.14 11.36
N ILE A 404 -22.97 -14.76 11.65
CA ILE A 404 -23.61 -15.02 12.95
C ILE A 404 -23.86 -16.52 13.15
N GLU A 405 -24.30 -17.26 12.13
CA GLU A 405 -24.41 -18.71 12.21
C GLU A 405 -23.05 -19.36 12.50
N GLY A 406 -21.95 -18.85 11.92
CA GLY A 406 -20.62 -19.33 12.29
C GLY A 406 -20.26 -19.13 13.78
N LEU A 407 -20.76 -18.07 14.41
CA LEU A 407 -20.59 -17.84 15.86
C LEU A 407 -21.52 -18.75 16.68
N LEU A 408 -22.75 -18.97 16.22
CA LEU A 408 -23.68 -19.92 16.83
C LEU A 408 -23.14 -21.35 16.74
N ASP A 409 -22.51 -21.74 15.62
CA ASP A 409 -21.86 -23.04 15.48
C ASP A 409 -20.68 -23.20 16.44
N ALA A 410 -19.90 -22.14 16.67
CA ALA A 410 -18.86 -22.13 17.70
C ALA A 410 -19.45 -22.34 19.12
N LEU A 411 -20.63 -21.78 19.40
CA LEU A 411 -21.37 -21.98 20.66
C LEU A 411 -21.99 -23.37 20.80
N ARG A 412 -22.27 -24.06 19.69
CA ARG A 412 -22.86 -25.40 19.67
C ARG A 412 -21.80 -26.52 19.74
N GLY A 413 -20.65 -26.34 19.09
CA GLY A 413 -19.71 -27.44 18.85
C GLY A 413 -18.24 -27.07 18.72
N GLY A 414 -17.85 -25.82 18.97
CA GLY A 414 -16.44 -25.44 19.15
C GLY A 414 -15.88 -25.96 20.49
N GLY A 415 -14.88 -25.29 21.05
CA GLY A 415 -14.46 -25.48 22.44
C GLY A 415 -14.95 -24.37 23.35
N LEU A 416 -14.73 -24.51 24.66
CA LEU A 416 -15.19 -23.54 25.66
C LEU A 416 -14.63 -22.14 25.41
N ALA A 417 -13.38 -22.03 24.94
CA ALA A 417 -12.81 -20.72 24.60
C ALA A 417 -13.37 -20.15 23.29
N ALA A 418 -13.68 -20.98 22.28
CA ALA A 418 -14.41 -20.51 21.09
C ALA A 418 -15.82 -20.01 21.46
N ALA A 419 -16.50 -20.69 22.36
CA ALA A 419 -17.81 -20.29 22.87
C ALA A 419 -17.73 -18.92 23.58
N ASP A 420 -16.75 -18.71 24.47
CA ASP A 420 -16.55 -17.41 25.14
C ASP A 420 -16.27 -16.26 24.13
N GLU A 421 -15.41 -16.50 23.13
CA GLU A 421 -15.17 -15.51 22.08
C GLU A 421 -16.42 -15.23 21.24
N ALA A 422 -17.18 -16.28 20.89
CA ALA A 422 -18.41 -16.15 20.14
C ALA A 422 -19.47 -15.35 20.92
N VAL A 423 -19.63 -15.55 22.23
CA VAL A 423 -20.52 -14.72 23.06
C VAL A 423 -20.06 -13.26 23.05
N ASN A 424 -18.76 -13.01 23.22
CA ASN A 424 -18.23 -11.66 23.23
C ASN A 424 -18.41 -10.95 21.87
N GLU A 425 -18.17 -11.64 20.76
CA GLU A 425 -18.38 -11.12 19.41
C GLU A 425 -19.87 -10.90 19.11
N LEU A 426 -20.75 -11.87 19.43
CA LEU A 426 -22.20 -11.71 19.26
C LEU A 426 -22.74 -10.50 20.03
N ARG A 427 -22.23 -10.24 21.25
CA ARG A 427 -22.59 -9.04 22.02
C ARG A 427 -22.25 -7.74 21.28
N GLU A 428 -21.17 -7.74 20.49
CA GLU A 428 -20.77 -6.59 19.68
C GLU A 428 -21.57 -6.50 18.37
N LEU A 429 -21.98 -7.63 17.78
CA LEU A 429 -22.66 -7.66 16.48
C LEU A 429 -24.18 -7.48 16.57
N LEU A 430 -24.84 -8.06 17.59
CA LEU A 430 -26.30 -8.10 17.72
C LEU A 430 -26.89 -6.78 18.26
N ASP A 431 -26.68 -5.70 17.52
CA ASP A 431 -27.44 -4.47 17.73
C ASP A 431 -28.91 -4.64 17.30
N ARG A 432 -29.78 -3.72 17.71
CA ARG A 432 -31.22 -3.78 17.39
C ARG A 432 -31.50 -3.90 15.88
N PRO A 433 -30.85 -3.13 14.98
CA PRO A 433 -30.98 -3.32 13.54
C PRO A 433 -30.63 -4.74 13.07
N THR A 434 -29.51 -5.29 13.53
CA THR A 434 -29.06 -6.64 13.13
C THR A 434 -30.04 -7.70 13.65
N ALA A 435 -30.44 -7.64 14.91
CA ALA A 435 -31.39 -8.60 15.49
C ALA A 435 -32.76 -8.57 14.78
N THR A 436 -33.23 -7.39 14.36
CA THR A 436 -34.51 -7.24 13.63
C THR A 436 -34.41 -7.77 12.19
N ALA A 437 -33.22 -7.70 11.57
CA ALA A 437 -33.01 -8.13 10.19
C ALA A 437 -32.77 -9.65 10.06
N LEU A 438 -32.51 -10.35 11.16
CA LEU A 438 -32.18 -11.78 11.18
C LEU A 438 -33.28 -12.57 11.89
N ASP A 439 -34.22 -13.09 11.08
CA ASP A 439 -35.30 -13.92 11.59
C ASP A 439 -34.76 -15.18 12.31
N GLY A 440 -35.35 -15.53 13.46
CA GLY A 440 -35.02 -16.75 14.21
C GLY A 440 -33.82 -16.65 15.16
N ILE A 441 -33.16 -15.48 15.25
CA ILE A 441 -31.98 -15.32 16.10
C ILE A 441 -32.30 -15.45 17.60
N GLU A 442 -33.48 -15.00 18.04
CA GLU A 442 -33.89 -15.09 19.44
C GLU A 442 -34.08 -16.55 19.87
N GLU A 443 -34.76 -17.35 19.04
CA GLU A 443 -34.94 -18.78 19.26
C GLU A 443 -33.62 -19.55 19.22
N ALA A 444 -32.74 -19.20 18.27
CA ALA A 444 -31.41 -19.80 18.16
C ALA A 444 -30.57 -19.54 19.42
N LEU A 445 -30.61 -18.32 19.96
CA LEU A 445 -29.90 -17.96 21.19
C LEU A 445 -30.51 -18.65 22.43
N ALA A 446 -31.85 -18.73 22.51
CA ALA A 446 -32.53 -19.39 23.62
C ALA A 446 -32.24 -20.90 23.70
N GLY A 447 -31.91 -21.53 22.57
CA GLY A 447 -31.57 -22.94 22.46
C GLY A 447 -30.10 -23.30 22.72
N ILE A 448 -29.22 -22.35 23.05
CA ILE A 448 -27.80 -22.63 23.26
C ILE A 448 -27.58 -23.43 24.55
N ASP A 449 -26.86 -24.55 24.43
CA ASP A 449 -26.38 -25.38 25.53
C ASP A 449 -24.85 -25.54 25.43
N LEU A 450 -24.14 -25.12 26.48
CA LEU A 450 -22.67 -25.17 26.53
C LEU A 450 -22.10 -26.56 26.88
N THR A 451 -22.96 -27.57 27.04
CA THR A 451 -22.53 -28.96 27.26
C THR A 451 -21.65 -29.47 26.11
N GLY A 452 -21.97 -29.13 24.86
CA GLY A 452 -21.18 -29.50 23.68
C GLY A 452 -19.75 -28.92 23.70
N PRO A 453 -19.59 -27.59 23.77
CA PRO A 453 -18.27 -26.95 23.89
C PRO A 453 -17.45 -27.42 25.09
N LEU A 454 -18.08 -27.63 26.25
CA LEU A 454 -17.41 -28.14 27.44
C LEU A 454 -16.91 -29.57 27.21
N ALA A 455 -17.78 -30.45 26.70
CA ALA A 455 -17.40 -31.83 26.40
C ALA A 455 -16.26 -31.88 25.39
N ARG A 456 -16.29 -31.05 24.33
CA ARG A 456 -15.21 -31.00 23.35
C ARG A 456 -13.89 -30.53 23.94
N ALA A 457 -13.90 -29.47 24.75
CA ALA A 457 -12.69 -28.98 25.43
C ALA A 457 -12.07 -30.05 26.35
N LEU A 458 -12.90 -30.81 27.09
CA LEU A 458 -12.43 -31.91 27.94
C LEU A 458 -11.87 -33.08 27.14
N HIS A 459 -12.50 -33.46 26.02
CA HIS A 459 -12.01 -34.57 25.17
C HIS A 459 -10.76 -34.21 24.37
N ALA A 460 -10.57 -32.94 24.03
CA ALA A 460 -9.34 -32.46 23.41
C ALA A 460 -8.19 -32.35 24.42
N GLY A 461 -8.50 -32.48 25.72
CA GLY A 461 -7.63 -32.47 26.88
C GLY A 461 -7.24 -31.07 27.36
N LEU A 462 -6.64 -31.03 28.55
CA LEU A 462 -6.49 -29.81 29.35
C LEU A 462 -5.03 -29.35 29.51
N PRO A 463 -4.77 -28.03 29.65
CA PRO A 463 -3.43 -27.50 29.92
C PRO A 463 -2.74 -28.13 31.14
N GLU A 464 -3.51 -28.55 32.14
CA GLU A 464 -3.04 -29.20 33.37
C GLU A 464 -2.32 -30.53 33.10
N GLU A 465 -2.56 -31.17 31.95
CA GLU A 465 -1.83 -32.36 31.53
C GLU A 465 -0.38 -32.08 31.14
N LEU A 466 -0.05 -30.81 30.83
CA LEU A 466 1.29 -30.35 30.43
C LEU A 466 2.14 -29.94 31.63
N GLY A 467 1.77 -30.36 32.83
CA GLY A 467 2.47 -30.03 34.08
C GLY A 467 3.94 -30.42 34.05
N TRP A 468 4.76 -29.60 34.71
CA TRP A 468 6.19 -29.86 34.91
C TRP A 468 6.45 -29.95 36.41
N PRO A 469 6.49 -31.17 36.98
CA PRO A 469 6.50 -31.37 38.43
C PRO A 469 7.61 -30.60 39.18
N ALA A 470 8.83 -30.57 38.63
CA ALA A 470 9.94 -29.82 39.22
C ALA A 470 9.69 -28.30 39.21
N LEU A 471 9.11 -27.77 38.13
CA LEU A 471 8.75 -26.35 38.01
C LEU A 471 7.59 -25.99 38.95
N ASP A 472 6.57 -26.85 39.01
CA ASP A 472 5.41 -26.68 39.90
C ASP A 472 5.85 -26.64 41.37
N ALA A 473 6.78 -27.53 41.76
CA ALA A 473 7.37 -27.53 43.10
C ALA A 473 8.16 -26.24 43.40
N ALA A 474 8.92 -25.73 42.42
CA ALA A 474 9.65 -24.47 42.57
C ALA A 474 8.70 -23.27 42.72
N VAL A 475 7.62 -23.21 41.92
CA VAL A 475 6.58 -22.18 41.99
C VAL A 475 5.86 -22.21 43.34
N ALA A 476 5.52 -23.41 43.85
CA ALA A 476 4.91 -23.59 45.16
C ALA A 476 5.80 -23.13 46.34
N GLY A 477 7.12 -23.01 46.10
CA GLY A 477 8.08 -22.48 47.07
C GLY A 477 8.06 -20.96 47.24
N PHE A 478 7.29 -20.22 46.44
CA PHE A 478 7.12 -18.77 46.56
C PHE A 478 5.87 -18.39 47.38
N PRO A 479 5.87 -17.23 48.05
CA PRO A 479 4.70 -16.66 48.69
C PRO A 479 3.44 -16.66 47.81
N PRO A 480 2.28 -17.09 48.34
CA PRO A 480 1.02 -17.03 47.60
C PRO A 480 0.69 -15.60 47.13
N GLY A 481 0.30 -15.46 45.87
CA GLY A 481 -0.08 -14.17 45.27
C GLY A 481 1.10 -13.28 44.83
N GLU A 482 2.35 -13.73 45.01
CA GLU A 482 3.51 -13.02 44.47
C GLU A 482 3.52 -13.07 42.92
N THR A 483 3.86 -11.94 42.28
CA THR A 483 4.05 -11.91 40.83
C THR A 483 5.39 -12.56 40.50
N LEU A 484 5.34 -13.74 39.88
CA LEU A 484 6.53 -14.45 39.41
C LEU A 484 6.85 -14.07 37.97
N GLN A 485 8.11 -14.26 37.59
CA GLN A 485 8.61 -14.10 36.23
C GLN A 485 9.55 -15.26 35.89
N VAL A 486 9.82 -15.44 34.60
CA VAL A 486 10.68 -16.51 34.11
C VAL A 486 11.69 -16.01 33.08
N THR A 487 12.91 -16.54 33.13
CA THR A 487 13.88 -16.51 32.02
C THR A 487 14.31 -17.94 31.66
N SER A 488 14.86 -18.14 30.47
CA SER A 488 15.28 -19.46 30.00
C SER A 488 16.76 -19.48 29.66
N THR A 489 17.51 -20.44 30.18
CA THR A 489 18.82 -20.94 29.72
C THR A 489 18.63 -22.43 29.43
N TRP A 490 17.88 -22.76 28.39
CA TRP A 490 17.47 -24.11 28.02
C TRP A 490 18.60 -25.13 28.18
N PRO A 491 18.37 -26.24 28.89
CA PRO A 491 17.08 -26.73 29.39
C PRO A 491 16.64 -26.16 30.76
N VAL A 492 17.35 -25.19 31.31
CA VAL A 492 17.08 -24.62 32.64
C VAL A 492 16.16 -23.41 32.55
N LEU A 493 15.05 -23.42 33.27
CA LEU A 493 14.19 -22.27 33.50
C LEU A 493 14.54 -21.60 34.83
N THR A 494 14.65 -20.27 34.83
CA THR A 494 14.84 -19.49 36.06
C THR A 494 13.53 -18.83 36.43
N VAL A 495 12.87 -19.32 37.48
CA VAL A 495 11.68 -18.70 38.06
C VAL A 495 12.13 -17.74 39.17
N TYR A 496 11.63 -16.52 39.18
CA TYR A 496 12.00 -15.54 40.19
C TYR A 496 10.84 -14.62 40.58
N GLY A 497 10.88 -14.18 41.83
CA GLY A 497 9.98 -13.18 42.41
C GLY A 497 10.73 -11.88 42.72
N ALA A 498 10.31 -11.16 43.76
CA ALA A 498 10.90 -9.90 44.17
C ALA A 498 12.30 -10.03 44.81
N GLY A 499 12.58 -11.16 45.46
CA GLY A 499 13.84 -11.35 46.21
C GLY A 499 14.40 -12.77 46.23
N ARG A 500 13.84 -13.68 45.42
CA ARG A 500 14.29 -15.07 45.30
C ARG A 500 14.24 -15.51 43.85
N ALA A 501 15.21 -16.32 43.44
CA ALA A 501 15.20 -17.03 42.17
C ALA A 501 15.53 -18.51 42.35
N VAL A 502 14.97 -19.34 41.49
CA VAL A 502 15.17 -20.79 41.45
C VAL A 502 15.40 -21.20 40.00
N ALA A 503 16.52 -21.85 39.72
CA ALA A 503 16.85 -22.46 38.45
C ALA A 503 16.42 -23.93 38.46
N VAL A 504 15.59 -24.33 37.51
CA VAL A 504 14.93 -25.65 37.47
C VAL A 504 15.12 -26.27 36.09
N ASP A 505 15.47 -27.55 36.05
CA ASP A 505 15.46 -28.36 34.82
C ASP A 505 14.38 -29.46 34.91
N HIS A 506 14.35 -30.34 33.89
CA HIS A 506 13.36 -31.41 33.81
C HIS A 506 13.41 -32.39 35.00
N ALA A 507 14.57 -32.53 35.65
CA ALA A 507 14.81 -33.48 36.73
C ALA A 507 14.62 -32.84 38.12
N GLY A 508 14.86 -31.55 38.28
CA GLY A 508 14.76 -30.89 39.58
C GLY A 508 15.29 -29.46 39.65
N GLU A 509 15.40 -28.95 40.87
CA GLU A 509 16.11 -27.70 41.15
C GLU A 509 17.62 -27.90 40.89
N ARG A 510 18.21 -26.96 40.13
CA ARG A 510 19.65 -26.89 39.84
C ARG A 510 20.38 -25.97 40.80
N ALA A 511 19.76 -24.84 41.13
CA ALA A 511 20.28 -23.84 42.05
C ALA A 511 19.16 -22.91 42.50
N SER A 512 19.37 -22.22 43.62
CA SER A 512 18.53 -21.10 44.03
C SER A 512 19.35 -20.01 44.71
N CYS A 513 18.83 -18.79 44.70
CA CYS A 513 19.45 -17.66 45.38
C CYS A 513 18.40 -16.72 45.96
N THR A 514 18.83 -15.92 46.93
CA THR A 514 18.10 -14.74 47.42
C THR A 514 18.85 -13.50 47.01
N PHE A 515 18.14 -12.45 46.63
CA PHE A 515 18.73 -11.18 46.20
C PHE A 515 17.90 -10.00 46.69
N ARG A 516 18.48 -8.81 46.61
CA ARG A 516 17.76 -7.55 46.86
C ARG A 516 18.07 -6.59 45.72
N VAL A 517 17.01 -6.00 45.17
CA VAL A 517 17.11 -4.88 44.23
C VAL A 517 16.77 -3.57 44.95
N PRO A 518 17.27 -2.41 44.48
CA PRO A 518 16.91 -1.11 45.05
C PRO A 518 15.40 -0.86 45.00
N ALA A 519 14.87 -0.08 45.95
CA ALA A 519 13.43 0.18 46.06
C ALA A 519 12.88 1.00 44.87
N GLU A 520 13.74 1.80 44.24
CA GLU A 520 13.48 2.58 43.04
C GLU A 520 13.55 1.77 41.73
N ALA A 521 13.82 0.46 41.80
CA ALA A 521 13.81 -0.41 40.63
C ALA A 521 12.39 -0.49 40.05
N LEU A 522 12.25 -0.09 38.79
CA LEU A 522 11.00 -0.16 38.03
C LEU A 522 10.77 -1.53 37.40
N SER A 523 11.84 -2.29 37.18
CA SER A 523 11.82 -3.64 36.63
C SER A 523 13.12 -4.38 36.96
N HIS A 524 13.06 -5.71 37.06
CA HIS A 524 14.24 -6.57 37.19
C HIS A 524 14.08 -7.86 36.41
N SER A 525 15.22 -8.51 36.15
CA SER A 525 15.29 -9.84 35.57
C SER A 525 16.41 -10.64 36.20
N VAL A 526 16.23 -11.96 36.27
CA VAL A 526 17.21 -12.88 36.85
C VAL A 526 17.48 -14.00 35.87
N HIS A 527 18.75 -14.27 35.59
CA HIS A 527 19.19 -15.25 34.61
C HIS A 527 20.17 -16.23 35.25
N HIS A 528 19.86 -17.52 35.22
CA HIS A 528 20.83 -18.56 35.60
C HIS A 528 21.92 -18.70 34.54
N VAL A 529 23.18 -18.64 34.96
CA VAL A 529 24.36 -18.73 34.11
C VAL A 529 25.41 -19.58 34.83
N GLY A 530 25.66 -20.80 34.36
CA GLY A 530 26.80 -21.61 34.80
C GLY A 530 26.92 -21.84 36.31
N GLY A 531 25.79 -21.94 37.03
CA GLY A 531 25.75 -22.15 38.48
C GLY A 531 25.64 -20.88 39.33
N ASP A 532 25.62 -19.69 38.73
CA ASP A 532 25.34 -18.42 39.41
C ASP A 532 24.13 -17.71 38.77
N PHE A 533 23.66 -16.62 39.37
CA PHE A 533 22.55 -15.82 38.87
C PHE A 533 22.98 -14.39 38.57
N LEU A 534 22.75 -13.95 37.34
CA LEU A 534 22.87 -12.54 36.96
C LEU A 534 21.54 -11.84 37.29
N VAL A 535 21.56 -10.93 38.25
CA VAL A 535 20.42 -10.09 38.61
C VAL A 535 20.60 -8.73 37.96
N ALA A 536 19.65 -8.31 37.13
CA ALA A 536 19.68 -7.02 36.44
C ALA A 536 18.40 -6.23 36.71
N TRP A 537 18.50 -4.91 36.86
CA TRP A 537 17.34 -4.03 37.09
C TRP A 537 17.49 -2.70 36.37
N SER A 538 16.37 -1.98 36.21
CA SER A 538 16.35 -0.62 35.70
C SER A 538 15.58 0.31 36.62
N THR A 539 16.03 1.55 36.70
CA THR A 539 15.41 2.66 37.44
C THR A 539 14.85 3.74 36.51
N ASP A 540 14.96 3.56 35.19
CA ASP A 540 14.54 4.53 34.17
C ASP A 540 13.54 3.92 33.20
N GLU A 541 12.36 4.55 33.09
CA GLU A 541 11.27 4.14 32.19
C GLU A 541 11.72 4.11 30.71
N ARG A 542 12.67 4.97 30.31
CA ARG A 542 13.21 5.01 28.94
C ARG A 542 14.18 3.88 28.65
N THR A 543 14.75 3.26 29.68
CA THR A 543 15.70 2.16 29.59
C THR A 543 15.25 0.97 30.45
N ALA A 544 14.01 0.51 30.26
CA ALA A 544 13.39 -0.64 30.94
C ALA A 544 14.10 -2.01 30.72
N ARG A 545 15.38 -2.01 30.30
CA ARG A 545 16.21 -3.18 30.04
C ARG A 545 17.50 -3.04 30.86
N GLY A 546 17.56 -3.73 32.00
CA GLY A 546 18.73 -3.89 32.90
C GLY A 546 19.82 -2.82 32.83
N GLY A 547 19.57 -1.63 33.38
CA GLY A 547 20.55 -0.53 33.46
C GLY A 547 21.70 -0.80 34.44
N HIS A 548 21.48 -1.66 35.43
CA HIS A 548 22.45 -2.13 36.40
C HIS A 548 22.33 -3.64 36.57
N ALA A 549 23.41 -4.30 36.96
CA ALA A 549 23.41 -5.72 37.29
C ALA A 549 24.46 -6.06 38.36
N PHE A 550 24.26 -7.20 39.02
CA PHE A 550 25.27 -7.86 39.87
C PHE A 550 25.13 -9.38 39.74
N TRP A 551 26.18 -10.09 40.16
CA TRP A 551 26.15 -11.54 40.32
C TRP A 551 25.67 -11.89 41.72
N ALA A 552 24.74 -12.84 41.88
CA ALA A 552 24.18 -13.18 43.19
C ALA A 552 25.24 -13.67 44.19
N SER A 553 26.35 -14.23 43.71
CA SER A 553 27.52 -14.57 44.53
C SER A 553 28.34 -13.36 45.04
N ARG A 554 28.15 -12.16 44.44
CA ARG A 554 28.85 -10.90 44.74
C ARG A 554 27.91 -9.70 44.60
N PRO A 555 26.86 -9.59 45.44
CA PRO A 555 25.83 -8.55 45.30
C PRO A 555 26.36 -7.12 45.47
N GLU A 556 27.53 -6.94 46.11
CA GLU A 556 28.20 -5.66 46.29
C GLU A 556 28.92 -5.13 45.03
N ASP A 557 29.26 -6.00 44.07
CA ASP A 557 29.93 -5.62 42.82
C ASP A 557 28.89 -5.28 41.74
N VAL A 558 28.21 -4.15 41.93
CA VAL A 558 27.23 -3.63 40.97
C VAL A 558 27.94 -3.03 39.76
N PHE A 559 27.46 -3.37 38.56
CA PHE A 559 27.99 -2.90 37.30
C PHE A 559 26.92 -2.49 36.30
N ILE A 560 27.35 -1.79 35.25
CA ILE A 560 26.50 -1.41 34.12
C ILE A 560 26.82 -2.37 32.97
N PRO A 561 25.86 -3.22 32.54
CA PRO A 561 26.09 -4.14 31.43
C PRO A 561 26.28 -3.39 30.11
N GLU A 562 27.20 -3.88 29.26
CA GLU A 562 27.42 -3.36 27.92
C GLU A 562 26.21 -3.66 27.01
N HIS A 563 25.71 -4.90 27.08
CA HIS A 563 24.58 -5.40 26.31
C HIS A 563 23.36 -5.58 27.22
N ARG A 564 22.39 -4.70 27.02
CA ARG A 564 21.20 -4.62 27.88
C ARG A 564 19.94 -5.12 27.20
N SER A 565 19.97 -5.35 25.89
CA SER A 565 18.77 -5.55 25.08
C SER A 565 17.90 -6.70 25.56
N ARG A 566 18.50 -7.73 26.19
CA ARG A 566 17.84 -8.98 26.64
C ARG A 566 17.93 -9.25 28.13
N LEU A 567 18.28 -8.24 28.91
CA LEU A 567 18.11 -8.26 30.37
C LEU A 567 16.65 -7.96 30.71
N SER A 568 15.76 -8.87 30.31
CA SER A 568 14.31 -8.78 30.48
C SER A 568 13.70 -10.16 30.75
N PRO A 569 12.56 -10.24 31.45
CA PRO A 569 11.78 -11.47 31.56
C PRO A 569 11.35 -12.00 30.19
N TYR A 570 10.91 -13.26 30.17
CA TYR A 570 10.12 -13.81 29.08
C TYR A 570 8.83 -13.01 28.86
N GLY A 571 8.53 -12.71 27.59
CA GLY A 571 7.37 -11.93 27.16
C GLY A 571 7.05 -12.12 25.68
N GLY A 572 7.21 -13.35 25.18
CA GLY A 572 6.93 -13.76 23.80
C GLY A 572 8.10 -13.57 22.81
N PHE A 573 7.80 -13.64 21.51
CA PHE A 573 8.78 -13.69 20.42
C PHE A 573 9.90 -12.63 20.51
N ILE A 574 9.54 -11.41 20.88
CA ILE A 574 10.48 -10.28 20.97
C ILE A 574 11.29 -10.32 22.28
N HIS A 575 10.80 -10.99 23.31
CA HIS A 575 11.37 -11.04 24.66
C HIS A 575 11.56 -12.49 25.09
N GLY A 576 12.58 -13.17 24.56
CA GLY A 576 12.89 -14.55 24.97
C GLY A 576 12.80 -15.62 23.88
N GLY A 577 12.37 -15.29 22.65
CA GLY A 577 12.47 -16.18 21.48
C GLY A 577 11.85 -17.56 21.67
N LEU A 578 10.58 -17.65 22.10
CA LEU A 578 9.90 -18.91 22.46
C LEU A 578 10.60 -19.73 23.57
N GLY A 579 11.54 -19.14 24.32
CA GLY A 579 12.28 -19.81 25.38
C GLY A 579 13.56 -20.53 24.91
N TYR A 580 13.98 -20.38 23.66
CA TYR A 580 15.16 -21.05 23.09
C TYR A 580 16.45 -20.24 23.26
N HIS A 581 16.82 -19.89 24.48
CA HIS A 581 18.17 -19.40 24.79
C HIS A 581 18.94 -20.52 25.46
N PHE A 582 20.09 -20.93 24.94
CA PHE A 582 20.72 -22.20 25.31
C PHE A 582 21.84 -22.04 26.35
N GLU A 583 21.96 -23.03 27.23
CA GLU A 583 23.18 -23.27 27.99
C GLU A 583 24.35 -23.60 27.05
N SER A 584 25.57 -23.24 27.43
CA SER A 584 26.77 -23.66 26.69
C SER A 584 26.97 -25.17 26.75
N ALA A 585 27.63 -25.74 25.73
CA ALA A 585 27.84 -27.19 25.65
C ALA A 585 28.59 -27.80 26.86
N ASP A 586 29.39 -26.99 27.56
CA ASP A 586 30.11 -27.38 28.79
C ASP A 586 29.31 -27.18 30.09
N GLY A 587 28.08 -26.66 30.02
CA GLY A 587 27.22 -26.41 31.17
C GLY A 587 27.63 -25.25 32.08
N THR A 588 28.65 -24.46 31.70
CA THR A 588 29.23 -23.41 32.57
C THR A 588 28.85 -21.99 32.15
N GLY A 589 27.85 -21.81 31.28
CA GLY A 589 27.54 -20.51 30.69
C GLY A 589 26.23 -20.46 29.92
N ARG A 590 25.90 -19.27 29.41
CA ARG A 590 24.66 -18.96 28.69
C ARG A 590 24.98 -18.30 27.35
N HIS A 591 24.39 -18.79 26.27
CA HIS A 591 24.50 -18.16 24.97
C HIS A 591 23.60 -16.92 24.83
N ASP A 592 24.10 -15.88 24.17
CA ASP A 592 23.32 -14.73 23.69
C ASP A 592 23.15 -14.71 22.15
N GLY A 593 23.63 -15.78 21.50
CA GLY A 593 23.64 -15.96 20.06
C GLY A 593 24.91 -15.49 19.35
N GLU A 594 25.83 -14.80 20.03
CA GLU A 594 27.13 -14.38 19.48
C GLU A 594 28.33 -14.57 20.42
N ARG A 595 28.06 -14.87 21.70
CA ARG A 595 29.02 -15.15 22.77
C ARG A 595 28.42 -16.13 23.78
N VAL A 596 29.24 -16.52 24.74
CA VAL A 596 28.81 -17.20 25.97
C VAL A 596 29.11 -16.31 27.18
N LEU A 597 28.05 -15.87 27.87
CA LEU A 597 28.15 -15.23 29.17
C LEU A 597 28.53 -16.26 30.23
N ARG A 598 29.52 -15.94 31.06
CA ARG A 598 30.03 -16.79 32.16
C ARG A 598 29.88 -16.07 33.51
N PRO A 599 29.81 -16.79 34.65
CA PRO A 599 29.84 -16.17 35.97
C PRO A 599 30.99 -15.17 36.13
N GLY A 600 30.70 -13.98 36.64
CA GLY A 600 31.64 -12.86 36.77
C GLY A 600 31.77 -11.97 35.52
N GLY A 601 31.20 -12.35 34.38
CA GLY A 601 31.15 -11.51 33.17
C GLY A 601 30.36 -10.22 33.39
N ARG A 602 30.76 -9.13 32.72
CA ARG A 602 30.13 -7.79 32.83
C ARG A 602 29.48 -7.32 31.53
N GLU A 603 29.59 -8.10 30.47
CA GLU A 603 29.11 -7.82 29.12
C GLU A 603 27.58 -7.78 29.02
N GLY A 604 26.84 -8.52 29.85
CA GLY A 604 25.38 -8.63 29.75
C GLY A 604 24.90 -9.61 28.68
N ILE A 605 23.71 -9.40 28.11
CA ILE A 605 23.08 -10.33 27.14
C ILE A 605 22.73 -9.57 25.85
N GLY A 606 23.34 -10.01 24.73
CA GLY A 606 23.18 -9.49 23.37
C GLY A 606 21.83 -9.84 22.70
N GLY A 607 21.62 -9.38 21.46
CA GLY A 607 20.31 -9.35 20.79
C GLY A 607 20.03 -10.43 19.72
N HIS A 608 20.77 -11.54 19.72
CA HIS A 608 20.67 -12.63 18.73
C HIS A 608 19.80 -13.80 19.22
N ASP A 609 18.58 -13.49 19.67
CA ASP A 609 17.69 -14.38 20.41
C ASP A 609 17.03 -15.50 19.59
N LEU A 610 17.03 -15.42 18.25
CA LEU A 610 16.38 -16.42 17.42
C LEU A 610 17.29 -17.62 17.25
N MET A 611 17.44 -18.40 18.33
CA MET A 611 18.35 -19.52 18.35
C MET A 611 17.67 -20.86 18.05
N LEU A 612 18.44 -21.79 17.50
CA LEU A 612 18.07 -23.17 17.20
C LEU A 612 19.25 -24.09 17.56
N ALA A 613 18.99 -25.27 18.11
CA ALA A 613 20.02 -26.25 18.42
C ALA A 613 19.61 -27.67 18.02
N ASP A 614 20.43 -28.35 17.24
CA ASP A 614 20.24 -29.78 16.88
C ASP A 614 20.95 -30.73 17.86
N GLY A 615 21.36 -30.21 19.02
CA GLY A 615 22.12 -30.95 20.03
C GLY A 615 23.62 -31.04 19.78
N GLN A 616 24.11 -30.70 18.58
CA GLN A 616 25.55 -30.64 18.27
C GLN A 616 26.00 -29.28 17.78
N ARG A 617 25.11 -28.57 17.09
CA ARG A 617 25.33 -27.28 16.44
C ARG A 617 24.26 -26.32 16.90
N LEU A 618 24.63 -25.05 16.86
CA LEU A 618 23.80 -23.94 17.29
C LEU A 618 23.73 -22.93 16.16
N TRP A 619 22.58 -22.28 16.00
CA TRP A 619 22.40 -21.18 15.07
C TRP A 619 21.67 -20.05 15.77
N SER A 620 21.91 -18.82 15.34
CA SER A 620 21.20 -17.65 15.86
C SER A 620 20.85 -16.68 14.73
N ALA A 621 19.88 -15.81 14.97
CA ALA A 621 19.57 -14.66 14.12
C ALA A 621 19.05 -13.48 14.98
N PRO A 622 19.20 -12.24 14.51
CA PRO A 622 18.68 -11.09 15.21
C PRO A 622 17.16 -10.90 15.02
N VAL A 623 16.48 -10.39 16.05
CA VAL A 623 15.03 -10.10 16.00
C VAL A 623 14.72 -8.80 15.23
N PHE A 624 15.55 -7.76 15.39
CA PHE A 624 15.25 -6.38 14.94
C PHE A 624 16.00 -5.94 13.68
N HIS A 625 16.78 -6.80 13.03
CA HIS A 625 17.53 -6.44 11.83
C HIS A 625 16.79 -6.85 10.54
N ALA A 626 17.03 -6.09 9.46
CA ALA A 626 16.49 -6.36 8.13
C ALA A 626 17.10 -7.63 7.52
N ASP A 627 18.36 -7.91 7.85
CA ASP A 627 19.03 -9.16 7.55
C ASP A 627 18.80 -10.14 8.71
N ARG A 628 17.84 -11.05 8.52
CA ARG A 628 17.46 -12.08 9.50
C ARG A 628 18.09 -13.42 9.19
N ARG A 629 19.17 -13.45 8.40
CA ARG A 629 19.87 -14.69 8.07
C ARG A 629 20.38 -15.36 9.34
N ARG A 630 20.09 -16.65 9.44
CA ARG A 630 20.60 -17.51 10.50
C ARG A 630 22.06 -17.83 10.20
N ALA A 631 22.90 -17.75 11.22
CA ALA A 631 24.32 -18.07 11.12
C ALA A 631 24.70 -19.14 12.15
N PRO A 632 25.62 -20.07 11.82
CA PRO A 632 26.11 -21.06 12.77
C PRO A 632 26.92 -20.39 13.88
N VAL A 633 26.73 -20.91 15.09
CA VAL A 633 27.35 -20.47 16.34
C VAL A 633 28.16 -21.64 16.90
N ASP A 634 29.39 -21.40 17.29
CA ASP A 634 30.20 -22.39 18.00
C ASP A 634 29.59 -22.68 19.39
N PRO A 635 29.20 -23.92 19.72
CA PRO A 635 28.50 -24.24 20.99
C PRO A 635 29.33 -24.08 22.27
N HIS A 636 30.65 -23.92 22.18
CA HIS A 636 31.52 -23.77 23.36
C HIS A 636 31.93 -22.32 23.59
N THR A 637 32.25 -21.60 22.51
CA THR A 637 32.75 -20.24 22.54
C THR A 637 31.67 -19.19 22.27
N GLY A 638 30.58 -19.58 21.61
CA GLY A 638 29.50 -18.70 21.17
C GLY A 638 29.84 -17.90 19.91
N VAL A 639 31.06 -18.05 19.35
CA VAL A 639 31.48 -17.27 18.18
C VAL A 639 30.59 -17.59 16.98
N ARG A 640 30.01 -16.54 16.38
CA ARG A 640 29.30 -16.64 15.12
C ARG A 640 30.27 -16.78 13.96
N SER A 641 30.03 -17.79 13.13
CA SER A 641 30.65 -17.93 11.80
C SER A 641 29.76 -17.30 10.72
N GLY A 642 30.29 -17.04 9.52
CA GLY A 642 29.53 -16.41 8.43
C GLY A 642 28.36 -17.26 7.90
N ASP A 643 27.72 -16.80 6.81
CA ASP A 643 26.53 -17.43 6.22
C ASP A 643 26.70 -18.95 6.01
N GLY A 644 25.81 -19.73 6.63
CA GLY A 644 25.70 -21.17 6.46
C GLY A 644 24.24 -21.59 6.47
N PRO A 645 23.85 -22.67 5.76
CA PRO A 645 22.46 -23.11 5.73
C PRO A 645 21.98 -23.46 7.14
N ALA A 646 20.82 -22.93 7.53
CA ALA A 646 20.13 -23.36 8.75
C ALA A 646 19.77 -24.85 8.63
N PRO A 647 19.76 -25.61 9.73
CA PRO A 647 19.45 -27.03 9.68
C PRO A 647 17.98 -27.19 9.30
N GLY A 648 17.69 -28.22 8.52
CA GLY A 648 16.38 -28.86 8.55
C GLY A 648 16.40 -29.93 9.63
N ILE A 649 15.30 -30.12 10.36
CA ILE A 649 15.03 -31.43 10.94
C ILE A 649 14.90 -32.41 9.77
N GLY A 650 15.39 -33.64 9.93
CA GLY A 650 15.23 -34.70 8.93
C GLY A 650 13.79 -34.76 8.41
N ALA A 651 13.63 -34.86 7.08
CA ALA A 651 12.38 -34.82 6.32
C ALA A 651 11.78 -33.44 5.96
N TRP A 652 12.29 -32.31 6.44
CA TRP A 652 11.78 -31.00 5.99
C TRP A 652 12.32 -30.63 4.59
N GLY A 653 11.53 -30.94 3.56
CA GLY A 653 11.80 -30.60 2.16
C GLY A 653 11.55 -29.12 1.83
N GLU A 654 11.71 -28.77 0.55
CA GLU A 654 11.36 -27.43 0.04
C GLU A 654 9.90 -27.06 0.34
N ALA A 655 9.65 -25.76 0.52
CA ALA A 655 8.28 -25.29 0.71
C ALA A 655 7.46 -25.58 -0.57
N PRO A 656 6.23 -26.11 -0.45
CA PRO A 656 5.35 -26.30 -1.60
C PRO A 656 5.07 -25.00 -2.35
N ASP A 657 4.68 -25.10 -3.62
CA ASP A 657 4.27 -23.95 -4.41
C ASP A 657 3.16 -23.14 -3.72
N GLY A 658 3.32 -21.81 -3.70
CA GLY A 658 2.40 -20.90 -3.00
C GLY A 658 2.58 -20.88 -1.48
N TRP A 659 3.62 -21.51 -0.94
CA TRP A 659 4.00 -21.43 0.47
C TRP A 659 5.43 -20.93 0.62
N LYS A 660 5.67 -20.19 1.70
CA LYS A 660 7.00 -19.71 2.06
C LYS A 660 7.27 -19.98 3.54
N ASP A 661 8.52 -20.25 3.84
CA ASP A 661 8.94 -20.48 5.20
C ASP A 661 8.90 -19.21 6.07
N SER A 662 8.24 -19.33 7.21
CA SER A 662 8.30 -18.34 8.28
C SER A 662 9.55 -18.60 9.11
N GLU A 663 10.72 -18.26 8.58
CA GLU A 663 12.01 -18.61 9.22
C GLU A 663 12.06 -18.18 10.69
N ASN A 664 11.46 -17.05 11.04
CA ASN A 664 11.41 -16.52 12.41
C ASN A 664 10.55 -17.35 13.38
N LEU A 665 9.61 -18.17 12.90
CA LEU A 665 8.73 -19.00 13.72
C LEU A 665 9.20 -20.45 13.83
N ARG A 666 10.40 -20.75 13.31
CA ARG A 666 11.00 -22.08 13.47
C ARG A 666 11.52 -22.25 14.89
N THR A 667 11.29 -23.43 15.44
CA THR A 667 11.81 -23.87 16.74
C THR A 667 12.55 -25.20 16.58
N LEU A 668 13.65 -25.37 17.30
CA LEU A 668 14.43 -26.60 17.32
C LEU A 668 15.34 -26.61 18.55
N ALA A 669 15.20 -27.63 19.39
CA ALA A 669 16.09 -27.92 20.50
C ALA A 669 16.27 -29.41 20.70
N ALA A 670 17.43 -29.78 21.25
CA ALA A 670 17.61 -31.10 21.85
C ALA A 670 17.02 -31.14 23.26
N LEU A 671 16.24 -32.17 23.54
CA LEU A 671 15.77 -32.50 24.88
C LEU A 671 16.93 -33.03 25.73
N PRO A 672 17.01 -32.66 27.02
CA PRO A 672 18.00 -33.21 27.92
C PRO A 672 17.80 -34.73 28.10
N GLU A 673 18.86 -35.42 28.47
CA GLU A 673 18.79 -36.86 28.74
C GLU A 673 17.87 -37.12 29.94
N GLY A 674 16.98 -38.11 29.82
CA GLY A 674 15.98 -38.41 30.86
C GLY A 674 14.70 -37.57 30.79
N ALA A 675 14.62 -36.59 29.87
CA ALA A 675 13.39 -35.83 29.66
C ALA A 675 12.23 -36.72 29.20
N PRO A 676 10.99 -36.45 29.67
CA PRO A 676 9.81 -37.10 29.11
C PRO A 676 9.63 -36.72 27.62
N PRO A 677 8.88 -37.52 26.85
CA PRO A 677 8.56 -37.19 25.47
C PRO A 677 7.89 -35.81 25.35
N SER A 678 8.33 -35.02 24.36
CA SER A 678 7.78 -33.70 24.09
C SER A 678 6.36 -33.80 23.51
N PRO A 679 5.36 -33.09 24.10
CA PRO A 679 4.02 -33.03 23.54
C PRO A 679 3.96 -32.25 22.21
N LEU A 680 5.02 -31.49 21.90
CA LEU A 680 5.19 -30.78 20.62
C LEU A 680 5.78 -31.66 19.50
N GLY A 681 6.00 -32.94 19.79
CA GLY A 681 6.61 -33.89 18.86
C GLY A 681 8.13 -33.88 18.91
N GLN A 682 8.72 -35.04 18.66
CA GLN A 682 10.17 -35.21 18.62
C GLN A 682 10.61 -36.30 17.65
N ASP A 683 11.81 -36.13 17.07
CA ASP A 683 12.56 -37.19 16.37
C ASP A 683 13.84 -37.48 17.16
N GLY A 684 13.92 -38.69 17.73
CA GLY A 684 14.95 -39.03 18.71
C GLY A 684 14.91 -38.09 19.92
N ARG A 685 15.93 -37.23 20.05
CA ARG A 685 16.03 -36.19 21.10
C ARG A 685 15.66 -34.79 20.60
N LEU A 686 15.36 -34.60 19.32
CA LEU A 686 15.10 -33.28 18.75
C LEU A 686 13.61 -32.96 18.78
N ALA A 687 13.24 -31.87 19.44
CA ALA A 687 11.90 -31.31 19.44
C ALA A 687 11.89 -29.97 18.70
N GLY A 688 10.84 -29.70 17.92
CA GLY A 688 10.76 -28.48 17.13
C GLY A 688 9.61 -28.48 16.12
N CYS A 689 9.38 -27.32 15.55
CA CYS A 689 8.34 -27.10 14.55
C CYS A 689 8.83 -26.13 13.47
N ARG A 690 8.45 -26.41 12.22
CA ARG A 690 8.56 -25.50 11.09
C ARG A 690 7.18 -24.90 10.80
N VAL A 691 7.15 -23.61 10.50
CA VAL A 691 5.93 -22.90 10.12
C VAL A 691 6.08 -22.32 8.72
N LEU A 692 5.14 -22.63 7.85
CA LEU A 692 4.98 -22.07 6.52
C LEU A 692 3.82 -21.08 6.51
N HIS A 693 3.87 -20.08 5.65
CA HIS A 693 2.75 -19.19 5.38
C HIS A 693 2.46 -19.12 3.88
N ARG A 694 1.18 -18.96 3.53
CA ARG A 694 0.75 -18.90 2.13
C ARG A 694 1.16 -17.59 1.45
N THR A 695 1.67 -17.65 0.22
CA THR A 695 2.05 -16.53 -0.66
C THR A 695 1.20 -16.49 -1.95
N PRO A 696 0.93 -15.29 -2.50
CA PRO A 696 0.97 -13.99 -1.84
C PRO A 696 -0.18 -13.88 -0.80
N TRP A 697 -0.05 -12.96 0.16
CA TRP A 697 -1.12 -12.66 1.12
C TRP A 697 -1.44 -11.17 1.16
N SER A 698 -2.66 -10.84 1.57
CA SER A 698 -3.16 -9.48 1.76
C SER A 698 -2.77 -8.91 3.13
N GLY A 699 -2.74 -7.58 3.29
CA GLY A 699 -2.63 -6.94 4.60
C GLY A 699 -1.21 -6.89 5.18
N HIS A 700 -1.09 -6.74 6.50
CA HIS A 700 0.19 -6.50 7.18
C HIS A 700 0.88 -7.78 7.69
N SER A 701 0.21 -8.95 7.64
CA SER A 701 0.77 -10.25 8.07
C SER A 701 0.04 -11.42 7.40
N PRO A 702 0.63 -12.62 7.26
CA PRO A 702 -0.07 -13.78 6.73
C PRO A 702 -1.24 -14.22 7.63
N ARG A 703 -2.21 -14.94 7.05
CA ARG A 703 -3.39 -15.48 7.75
C ARG A 703 -3.61 -16.97 7.57
N GLU A 704 -2.89 -17.60 6.65
CA GLU A 704 -2.92 -19.04 6.40
C GLU A 704 -1.52 -19.59 6.64
N PHE A 705 -1.45 -20.57 7.52
CA PHE A 705 -0.21 -21.18 8.00
C PHE A 705 -0.30 -22.71 7.89
N ARG A 706 0.85 -23.33 7.73
CA ARG A 706 1.02 -24.78 7.80
C ARG A 706 2.18 -25.09 8.73
N LEU A 707 1.96 -26.01 9.66
CA LEU A 707 2.93 -26.43 10.65
C LEU A 707 3.41 -27.84 10.35
N GLU A 708 4.70 -28.09 10.56
CA GLU A 708 5.33 -29.41 10.47
C GLU A 708 6.18 -29.62 11.72
N SER A 709 5.78 -30.53 12.60
CA SER A 709 6.55 -30.88 13.81
C SER A 709 7.69 -31.85 13.51
N ALA A 710 8.60 -32.01 14.47
CA ALA A 710 9.78 -32.88 14.35
C ALA A 710 9.43 -34.36 14.15
N ASP A 711 8.33 -34.83 14.73
CA ASP A 711 7.81 -36.20 14.56
C ASP A 711 7.00 -36.42 13.26
N GLY A 712 6.90 -35.39 12.41
CA GLY A 712 6.23 -35.46 11.11
C GLY A 712 4.74 -35.13 11.12
N ARG A 713 4.14 -34.75 12.26
CA ARG A 713 2.74 -34.27 12.27
C ARG A 713 2.62 -32.95 11.51
N ARG A 714 1.45 -32.76 10.89
CA ARG A 714 1.13 -31.58 10.10
C ARG A 714 -0.23 -31.03 10.49
N ALA A 715 -0.30 -29.71 10.59
CA ALA A 715 -1.56 -29.01 10.86
C ALA A 715 -1.64 -27.72 10.04
N ASP A 716 -2.85 -27.38 9.58
CA ASP A 716 -3.14 -26.12 8.90
C ASP A 716 -3.85 -25.17 9.86
N TYR A 717 -3.40 -23.93 9.91
CA TYR A 717 -3.98 -22.88 10.75
C TYR A 717 -4.40 -21.66 9.93
N ARG A 718 -5.64 -21.20 10.17
CA ARG A 718 -6.23 -20.02 9.51
C ARG A 718 -6.75 -19.05 10.56
N THR A 719 -6.38 -17.78 10.44
CA THR A 719 -6.82 -16.72 11.35
C THR A 719 -7.51 -15.59 10.59
N ARG A 720 -8.56 -15.01 11.18
CA ARG A 720 -9.15 -13.75 10.71
C ARG A 720 -8.42 -12.53 11.29
N THR A 721 -7.75 -12.70 12.43
CA THR A 721 -6.99 -11.67 13.14
C THR A 721 -5.57 -11.54 12.59
N TRP A 722 -5.18 -10.32 12.20
CA TRP A 722 -3.80 -10.02 11.79
C TRP A 722 -2.83 -10.20 12.96
N GLY A 723 -1.62 -10.66 12.64
CA GLY A 723 -0.53 -10.75 13.61
C GLY A 723 -0.54 -12.00 14.49
N ARG A 724 -1.63 -12.77 14.52
CA ARG A 724 -1.67 -14.08 15.21
C ARG A 724 -0.74 -15.06 14.50
N ARG A 725 0.16 -15.69 15.26
CA ARG A 725 1.20 -16.57 14.72
C ARG A 725 1.18 -17.92 15.43
N PRO A 726 1.05 -19.02 14.69
CA PRO A 726 1.17 -20.34 15.26
C PRO A 726 2.65 -20.71 15.44
N TRP A 727 2.96 -21.59 16.38
CA TRP A 727 4.34 -21.96 16.72
C TRP A 727 4.58 -23.44 17.03
N GLY A 728 3.53 -24.26 17.16
CA GLY A 728 3.69 -25.70 17.40
C GLY A 728 2.44 -26.53 17.14
N VAL A 729 2.63 -27.83 16.91
CA VAL A 729 1.57 -28.85 16.89
C VAL A 729 1.63 -29.62 18.20
N LEU A 730 0.54 -29.58 18.97
CA LEU A 730 0.41 -30.16 20.29
C LEU A 730 -0.36 -31.50 20.21
N ALA A 731 0.18 -32.53 20.86
CA ALA A 731 -0.57 -33.72 21.25
C ALA A 731 -0.59 -33.78 22.78
N LEU A 732 -1.76 -33.98 23.37
CA LEU A 732 -1.85 -34.09 24.81
C LEU A 732 -1.51 -35.48 25.34
N PRO A 733 -0.85 -35.57 26.52
CA PRO A 733 -0.40 -36.84 27.08
C PRO A 733 -1.53 -37.87 27.32
N ALA A 734 -2.73 -37.44 27.74
CA ALA A 734 -3.85 -38.35 27.97
C ALA A 734 -4.57 -38.77 26.67
N GLY A 735 -4.13 -38.27 25.51
CA GLY A 735 -4.80 -38.43 24.23
C GLY A 735 -5.77 -37.27 23.93
N GLY A 736 -6.30 -37.24 22.72
CA GLY A 736 -7.13 -36.14 22.22
C GLY A 736 -6.85 -35.87 20.75
N GLU A 737 -7.52 -34.87 20.19
CA GLU A 737 -7.19 -34.38 18.85
C GLU A 737 -5.86 -33.60 18.86
N ASP A 738 -5.08 -33.70 17.78
CA ASP A 738 -3.94 -32.81 17.59
C ASP A 738 -4.43 -31.35 17.53
N ALA A 739 -3.62 -30.44 18.05
CA ALA A 739 -3.96 -29.03 18.12
C ALA A 739 -2.80 -28.12 17.66
N VAL A 740 -3.13 -26.91 17.24
CA VAL A 740 -2.18 -25.85 16.89
C VAL A 740 -2.08 -24.85 18.03
N LEU A 741 -0.87 -24.59 18.48
CA LEU A 741 -0.57 -23.55 19.45
C LEU A 741 -0.29 -22.21 18.77
N VAL A 742 -0.98 -21.17 19.25
CA VAL A 742 -0.98 -19.82 18.68
C VAL A 742 -0.74 -18.80 19.78
N ASP A 743 0.07 -17.78 19.47
CA ASP A 743 0.49 -16.73 20.40
C ASP A 743 1.27 -17.28 21.63
N GLU A 744 2.17 -16.48 22.21
CA GLU A 744 3.13 -17.00 23.21
C GLU A 744 2.93 -16.43 24.61
N ILE A 745 2.24 -15.29 24.72
CA ILE A 745 1.92 -14.65 26.01
C ILE A 745 0.58 -15.18 26.53
N ALA A 746 -0.45 -15.12 25.68
CA ALA A 746 -1.72 -15.79 25.89
C ALA A 746 -1.75 -16.97 24.90
N VAL A 747 -1.28 -18.12 25.34
CA VAL A 747 -1.21 -19.33 24.53
C VAL A 747 -2.62 -19.82 24.24
N ARG A 748 -2.91 -20.01 22.96
CA ARG A 748 -4.21 -20.44 22.46
C ARG A 748 -4.07 -21.77 21.76
N CYS A 749 -4.98 -22.69 22.06
CA CYS A 749 -4.99 -24.02 21.50
C CYS A 749 -6.16 -24.16 20.55
N HIS A 750 -5.88 -24.38 19.27
CA HIS A 750 -6.88 -24.58 18.23
C HIS A 750 -6.88 -26.02 17.75
N SER A 751 -8.04 -26.64 17.56
CA SER A 751 -8.12 -27.97 16.94
C SER A 751 -7.41 -27.98 15.58
N ALA A 752 -6.54 -28.96 15.33
CA ALA A 752 -5.94 -29.15 14.01
C ALA A 752 -6.94 -29.65 12.96
N ALA A 753 -8.07 -30.24 13.40
CA ALA A 753 -9.09 -30.78 12.51
C ALA A 753 -9.96 -29.68 11.87
N ASP A 754 -10.39 -28.68 12.65
CA ASP A 754 -11.33 -27.66 12.17
C ASP A 754 -10.99 -26.21 12.57
N ASN A 755 -9.83 -25.98 13.22
CA ASN A 755 -9.36 -24.67 13.67
C ASN A 755 -10.20 -24.00 14.77
N SER A 756 -11.16 -24.71 15.37
CA SER A 756 -11.93 -24.22 16.52
C SER A 756 -11.03 -23.99 17.73
N LEU A 757 -11.25 -22.89 18.46
CA LEU A 757 -10.51 -22.58 19.69
C LEU A 757 -10.99 -23.48 20.84
N LEU A 758 -10.09 -24.28 21.38
CA LEU A 758 -10.37 -25.23 22.45
C LEU A 758 -10.27 -24.55 23.82
N TRP A 759 -9.09 -24.01 24.12
CA TRP A 759 -8.78 -23.31 25.36
C TRP A 759 -7.73 -22.21 25.15
N GLN A 760 -7.63 -21.31 26.13
CA GLN A 760 -6.61 -20.26 26.18
C GLN A 760 -6.08 -20.13 27.61
N VAL A 761 -4.75 -20.05 27.74
CA VAL A 761 -4.06 -19.85 29.03
C VAL A 761 -2.93 -18.83 28.89
N ARG A 762 -2.39 -18.34 30.00
CA ARG A 762 -1.15 -17.55 29.97
C ARG A 762 0.06 -18.49 29.85
N GLY A 763 1.06 -18.10 29.05
CA GLY A 763 2.28 -18.89 28.87
C GLY A 763 3.12 -19.03 30.15
N PHE A 764 3.18 -17.98 30.98
CA PHE A 764 3.73 -18.05 32.35
C PHE A 764 3.03 -17.03 33.26
N PRO A 765 2.81 -17.34 34.56
CA PRO A 765 2.28 -16.38 35.53
C PRO A 765 3.13 -15.10 35.56
N GLY A 766 2.51 -13.91 35.54
CA GLY A 766 3.22 -12.62 35.69
C GLY A 766 3.99 -12.09 34.46
N ALA A 767 3.93 -12.75 33.30
CA ALA A 767 4.38 -12.14 32.05
C ALA A 767 3.62 -10.82 31.81
N PRO A 768 4.30 -9.69 31.55
CA PRO A 768 3.63 -8.41 31.34
C PRO A 768 2.71 -8.51 30.11
N GLY A 769 1.41 -8.55 30.35
CA GLY A 769 0.41 -8.53 29.28
C GLY A 769 0.34 -7.14 28.67
N SER A 770 0.50 -7.05 27.35
CA SER A 770 0.11 -5.86 26.58
C SER A 770 -1.41 -5.68 26.50
N ASP A 771 -2.19 -6.69 26.90
CA ASP A 771 -3.66 -6.62 26.96
C ASP A 771 -4.16 -6.75 28.40
N SER A 772 -4.22 -5.61 29.10
CA SER A 772 -4.93 -5.46 30.38
C SER A 772 -6.45 -5.46 30.25
N ARG A 773 -7.02 -5.77 29.06
CA ARG A 773 -8.46 -5.84 28.83
C ARG A 773 -9.10 -7.22 28.99
N ALA A 774 -8.32 -8.31 28.97
CA ALA A 774 -8.87 -9.67 29.08
C ALA A 774 -8.76 -10.27 30.49
N ALA A 775 -8.16 -9.58 31.46
CA ALA A 775 -7.85 -10.14 32.77
C ALA A 775 -8.81 -9.74 33.91
N THR A 776 -9.94 -9.09 33.61
CA THR A 776 -10.89 -8.62 34.64
C THR A 776 -12.00 -9.62 34.99
N THR A 777 -11.91 -10.86 34.51
CA THR A 777 -12.91 -11.90 34.78
C THR A 777 -12.25 -13.17 35.30
N ALA A 778 -11.75 -13.12 36.53
CA ALA A 778 -11.68 -14.30 37.39
C ALA A 778 -12.55 -13.97 38.61
N PRO A 779 -13.59 -14.78 38.94
CA PRO A 779 -14.23 -14.67 40.23
C PRO A 779 -13.24 -15.16 41.31
N THR A 780 -13.26 -14.49 42.45
CA THR A 780 -12.67 -14.93 43.72
C THR A 780 -13.05 -16.35 44.08
#